data_AF-A0A974SKZ3-F1
#
_entry.id   AF-A0A974SKZ3-F1
#
_cell.length_a   1.000
_cell.length_b   1.000
_cell.length_c   1.000
_cell.angle_alpha   90.00
_cell.angle_beta   90.00
_cell.angle_gamma   90.00
#
_symmetry.space_group_name_H-M   'P 1'
#
loop_
_entity.id
_entity.type
_entity.pdbx_description
1 polymer ?
#
loop_
_entity_poly.entity_id
_entity_poly.type
_entity_poly.pdbx_seq_one_letter_code
_entity_poly.pdbx_strand_id
1 'polypeptide(L)'
;MTPQALPLLPHAEGDDPYLERVRAHVRALPESGIVEVMNYGRARPGMIPLWAGEGDVPTPPFICEAAAAALHAGETFYTWQRGLPELRGAIARYMSGLYGIAEDPERYFVTGSGMQAIHIALAMAVGAGDEVIIPSPAWPNAAAAAQKAGARPVPVPFRYGPQGFTLDHERLAAAVTERTRAIFLNTPANPTGFVATHDDLRAVLALARRHGLWIIADEIYGRFYYDADDGTPARAPSLHDVMADDDHILFVQTFSKNWAMTGWRVGWIEANPKLGQIIENLIQYSTSGVAAFMQRGAVAALDLGEGFVAEQVARARRGRDLVGDALLATGRVDLVKPPGAFYLFFGIAGRADVRSLGLTLVDEANVGLAPGTAFGPGGEGFMRLCFARGDAQLAEASRRLVAWLKGRRRRDAAAVPGPFRRRGRRHPRRGGAGRPRLRARRPARRVDLRRARGHHRARGGRRADRRAGMDARPRLHRPGHLHGHGPDAGDLRPRRHLAGEHGVSCRQRPRHHCGGHAVPVPRCRLEPGNRLLGLRPRRLRHGDRHGRGHACGPAQGGVRPGAAAVPAGGSPAQCARCGGPRGRGLPPPPHVSSLAEVGLLLAVCCGTGLLAARLRLPGGLIIGALAGSATLHAFSLSNAVLPPVLLVPAFVVLGASVGVRFLGTTLGAIRSYFFASLGALLVASAVSTAFALLAAWLTGDDLGKLVTAFAPGALEAMTALGFALGYDPAFMSAHHLFRFAGLSVVLPVAARFMFAAVEEVEGPDRKPQLTGQEPHTK
;
A
#
# COMPACT_ATOMS: atom_id res chain seq x y z
N MET A 1 6.04 13.75 19.66
CA MET A 1 4.78 13.27 20.26
C MET A 1 4.69 11.77 20.02
N THR A 2 4.27 10.98 21.01
CA THR A 2 3.83 9.60 20.77
C THR A 2 2.57 9.67 19.90
N PRO A 3 2.40 8.81 18.87
CA PRO A 3 1.10 8.69 18.22
C PRO A 3 0.08 8.24 19.26
N GLN A 4 -0.96 9.04 19.51
CA GLN A 4 -2.14 8.53 20.18
C GLN A 4 -2.71 7.43 19.26
N ALA A 5 -2.88 6.22 19.80
CA ALA A 5 -3.64 5.22 19.09
C ALA A 5 -5.04 5.79 18.87
N LEU A 6 -5.51 5.86 17.62
CA LEU A 6 -6.93 6.10 17.38
C LEU A 6 -7.69 5.00 18.14
N PRO A 7 -8.82 5.35 18.80
CA PRO A 7 -9.66 4.33 19.40
C PRO A 7 -10.04 3.32 18.31
N LEU A 8 -9.92 2.03 18.64
CA LEU A 8 -10.49 0.99 17.80
C LEU A 8 -11.99 1.28 17.66
N LEU A 9 -12.53 1.08 16.45
CA LEU A 9 -13.97 1.17 16.25
C LEU A 9 -14.64 0.21 17.24
N PRO A 10 -15.70 0.63 17.96
CA PRO A 10 -16.34 -0.23 18.94
C PRO A 10 -16.87 -1.48 18.24
N HIS A 11 -16.50 -2.65 18.77
CA HIS A 11 -17.08 -3.91 18.34
C HIS A 11 -18.51 -3.92 18.89
N ALA A 12 -19.51 -4.03 18.02
CA ALA A 12 -20.90 -4.13 18.47
C ALA A 12 -21.12 -5.52 19.08
N GLU A 13 -21.44 -5.55 20.37
CA GLU A 13 -21.63 -6.77 21.15
C GLU A 13 -23.09 -7.25 21.12
N GLY A 14 -23.29 -8.56 21.01
CA GLY A 14 -24.60 -9.20 21.07
C GLY A 14 -25.38 -9.21 19.75
N ASP A 15 -26.68 -9.49 19.85
CA ASP A 15 -27.60 -9.61 18.71
C ASP A 15 -28.07 -8.23 18.23
N ASP A 16 -27.16 -7.47 17.63
CA ASP A 16 -27.48 -6.22 16.91
C ASP A 16 -28.22 -6.54 15.58
N PRO A 17 -29.48 -6.11 15.41
CA PRO A 17 -30.26 -6.35 14.17
C PRO A 17 -29.64 -5.72 12.91
N TYR A 18 -28.72 -4.77 13.06
CA TYR A 18 -27.89 -4.26 11.95
C TYR A 18 -26.87 -5.32 11.51
N LEU A 19 -26.20 -5.99 12.45
CA LEU A 19 -25.25 -7.07 12.17
C LEU A 19 -25.92 -8.37 11.71
N GLU A 20 -27.16 -8.65 12.10
CA GLU A 20 -27.93 -9.81 11.60
C GLU A 20 -28.11 -9.80 10.08
N ARG A 21 -28.11 -8.62 9.45
CA ARG A 21 -28.22 -8.48 7.98
C ARG A 21 -26.92 -8.80 7.23
N VAL A 22 -25.80 -8.96 7.94
CA VAL A 22 -24.52 -9.37 7.35
C VAL A 22 -24.54 -10.89 7.11
N ARG A 23 -24.09 -11.34 5.94
CA ARG A 23 -24.03 -12.79 5.59
C ARG A 23 -23.33 -13.56 6.72
N ALA A 24 -23.98 -14.59 7.27
CA ALA A 24 -23.55 -15.24 8.52
C ALA A 24 -22.08 -15.71 8.53
N HIS A 25 -21.57 -16.30 7.44
CA HIS A 25 -20.17 -16.72 7.33
C HIS A 25 -19.17 -15.55 7.24
N VAL A 26 -19.61 -14.36 6.84
CA VAL A 26 -18.81 -13.12 6.89
C VAL A 26 -18.81 -12.56 8.32
N ARG A 27 -19.96 -12.59 9.01
CA ARG A 27 -20.08 -12.21 10.44
C ARG A 27 -19.27 -13.15 11.35
N ALA A 28 -19.08 -14.40 10.95
CA ALA A 28 -18.31 -15.41 11.67
C ALA A 28 -16.81 -15.46 11.33
N LEU A 29 -16.27 -14.54 10.51
CA LEU A 29 -14.84 -14.50 10.24
C LEU A 29 -14.06 -14.12 11.51
N PRO A 30 -13.01 -14.87 11.89
CA PRO A 30 -12.32 -14.64 13.15
C PRO A 30 -11.46 -13.37 13.12
N GLU A 31 -11.42 -12.66 14.25
CA GLU A 31 -10.45 -11.59 14.46
C GLU A 31 -9.01 -12.12 14.44
N SER A 32 -8.08 -11.32 13.90
CA SER A 32 -6.68 -11.74 13.83
C SER A 32 -6.00 -11.54 15.19
N GLY A 33 -5.69 -12.64 15.87
CA GLY A 33 -4.87 -12.64 17.10
C GLY A 33 -3.45 -12.08 16.90
N ILE A 34 -3.00 -11.89 15.66
CA ILE A 34 -1.80 -11.09 15.35
C ILE A 34 -2.11 -9.60 15.54
N VAL A 35 -3.21 -9.13 14.96
CA VAL A 35 -3.66 -7.72 15.04
C VAL A 35 -4.02 -7.33 16.47
N GLU A 36 -4.52 -8.24 17.30
CA GLU A 36 -4.72 -8.02 18.73
C GLU A 36 -3.42 -7.53 19.42
N VAL A 37 -2.34 -8.31 19.35
CA VAL A 37 -1.06 -7.94 19.98
C VAL A 37 -0.43 -6.71 19.30
N MET A 38 -0.64 -6.55 17.99
CA MET A 38 -0.24 -5.32 17.28
C MET A 38 -0.99 -4.09 17.80
N ASN A 39 -2.29 -4.16 18.08
CA ASN A 39 -3.07 -3.05 18.61
C ASN A 39 -2.60 -2.69 20.03
N TYR A 40 -2.41 -3.71 20.86
CA TYR A 40 -1.91 -3.56 22.23
C TYR A 40 -0.50 -2.95 22.31
N GLY A 41 0.39 -3.34 21.38
CA GLY A 41 1.81 -2.96 21.43
C GLY A 41 2.24 -1.74 20.60
N ARG A 42 1.60 -1.44 19.47
CA ARG A 42 2.19 -0.59 18.42
C ARG A 42 2.56 0.85 18.83
N ALA A 43 1.86 1.44 19.79
CA ALA A 43 2.08 2.81 20.22
C ALA A 43 3.10 2.94 21.38
N ARG A 44 3.63 1.82 21.89
CA ARG A 44 4.47 1.80 23.09
C ARG A 44 5.92 2.26 22.79
N PRO A 45 6.48 3.23 23.54
CA PRO A 45 7.87 3.65 23.36
C PRO A 45 8.87 2.49 23.49
N GLY A 46 9.84 2.43 22.57
CA GLY A 46 10.91 1.42 22.60
C GLY A 46 10.50 -0.02 22.27
N MET A 47 9.24 -0.24 21.84
CA MET A 47 8.73 -1.53 21.36
C MET A 47 9.54 -2.07 20.18
N ILE A 48 9.84 -3.37 20.18
CA ILE A 48 10.46 -4.06 19.03
C ILE A 48 9.40 -4.96 18.36
N PRO A 49 8.88 -4.59 17.17
CA PRO A 49 7.75 -5.26 16.53
C PRO A 49 8.20 -6.46 15.67
N LEU A 50 8.24 -7.65 16.27
CA LEU A 50 8.53 -8.93 15.58
C LEU A 50 7.26 -9.73 15.25
N TRP A 51 6.08 -9.15 15.46
CA TRP A 51 4.78 -9.78 15.24
C TRP A 51 4.35 -9.89 13.76
N ALA A 52 4.93 -9.11 12.85
CA ALA A 52 4.46 -8.96 11.46
C ALA A 52 5.44 -9.54 10.45
N GLY A 53 4.91 -10.14 9.39
CA GLY A 53 5.66 -10.77 8.29
C GLY A 53 6.20 -9.77 7.26
N GLU A 54 6.98 -8.81 7.73
CA GLU A 54 7.42 -7.61 7.00
C GLU A 54 8.83 -7.19 7.44
N GLY A 55 9.67 -6.79 6.50
CA GLY A 55 11.05 -6.33 6.73
C GLY A 55 11.12 -4.93 7.37
N ASP A 56 12.31 -4.50 7.78
CA ASP A 56 12.60 -3.13 8.25
C ASP A 56 13.40 -2.28 7.25
N VAL A 57 13.71 -2.84 6.08
CA VAL A 57 14.39 -2.16 4.98
C VAL A 57 13.33 -1.54 4.04
N PRO A 58 13.45 -0.26 3.62
CA PRO A 58 12.53 0.34 2.65
C PRO A 58 12.69 -0.27 1.25
N THR A 59 11.74 -0.03 0.36
CA THR A 59 11.86 -0.42 -1.05
C THR A 59 13.06 0.29 -1.71
N PRO A 60 13.95 -0.42 -2.43
CA PRO A 60 15.11 0.16 -3.10
C PRO A 60 14.80 1.35 -4.04
N PRO A 61 15.70 2.36 -4.13
CA PRO A 61 15.47 3.58 -4.91
C PRO A 61 15.12 3.33 -6.39
N PHE A 62 15.81 2.42 -7.08
CA PHE A 62 15.56 2.13 -8.51
C PHE A 62 14.12 1.63 -8.80
N ILE A 63 13.45 1.01 -7.82
CA ILE A 63 12.04 0.59 -7.92
C ILE A 63 11.12 1.81 -7.75
N CYS A 64 11.42 2.67 -6.78
CA CYS A 64 10.71 3.92 -6.51
C CYS A 64 10.84 4.90 -7.69
N GLU A 65 12.04 5.02 -8.25
CA GLU A 65 12.36 5.89 -9.39
C GLU A 65 11.66 5.44 -10.68
N ALA A 66 11.62 4.13 -10.97
CA ALA A 66 10.88 3.61 -12.11
C ALA A 66 9.37 3.90 -12.02
N ALA A 67 8.79 3.81 -10.82
CA ALA A 67 7.39 4.17 -10.59
C ALA A 67 7.14 5.69 -10.61
N ALA A 68 8.06 6.50 -10.08
CA ALA A 68 7.98 7.95 -10.14
C ALA A 68 8.09 8.48 -11.57
N ALA A 69 9.01 7.94 -12.38
CA ALA A 69 9.14 8.26 -13.80
C ALA A 69 7.84 7.94 -14.57
N ALA A 70 7.21 6.80 -14.29
CA ALA A 70 5.92 6.42 -14.87
C ALA A 70 4.78 7.38 -14.46
N LEU A 71 4.74 7.81 -13.20
CA LEU A 71 3.80 8.84 -12.74
C LEU A 71 4.03 10.19 -13.44
N HIS A 72 5.28 10.63 -13.57
CA HIS A 72 5.64 11.87 -14.28
C HIS A 72 5.35 11.79 -15.80
N ALA A 73 5.44 10.60 -16.40
CA ALA A 73 5.05 10.33 -17.78
C ALA A 73 3.53 10.23 -18.00
N GLY A 74 2.73 10.23 -16.92
CA GLY A 74 1.26 10.13 -17.01
C GLY A 74 0.72 8.72 -17.18
N GLU A 75 1.43 7.67 -16.75
CA GLU A 75 0.95 6.28 -16.76
C GLU A 75 -0.07 6.00 -15.63
N THR A 76 -1.19 6.73 -15.65
CA THR A 76 -2.23 6.73 -14.60
C THR A 76 -3.59 6.22 -15.09
N PHE A 77 -3.68 5.76 -16.34
CA PHE A 77 -4.90 5.24 -16.96
C PHE A 77 -5.10 3.73 -16.71
N TYR A 78 -6.30 3.21 -17.06
CA TYR A 78 -6.55 1.77 -17.12
C TYR A 78 -5.62 1.08 -18.12
N THR A 79 -5.34 -0.20 -17.85
CA THR A 79 -4.39 -1.02 -18.61
C THR A 79 -4.91 -2.45 -18.76
N TRP A 80 -4.13 -3.34 -19.39
CA TRP A 80 -4.47 -4.76 -19.54
C TRP A 80 -4.80 -5.40 -18.18
N GLN A 81 -5.90 -6.15 -18.09
CA GLN A 81 -6.38 -6.70 -16.82
C GLN A 81 -5.39 -7.70 -16.21
N ARG A 82 -4.78 -8.55 -17.03
CA ARG A 82 -3.64 -9.41 -16.65
C ARG A 82 -2.33 -8.69 -16.35
N GLY A 83 -2.24 -7.38 -16.54
CA GLY A 83 -1.03 -6.57 -16.36
C GLY A 83 -0.24 -6.30 -17.65
N LEU A 84 0.69 -5.35 -17.54
CA LEU A 84 1.56 -4.87 -18.63
C LEU A 84 2.28 -6.06 -19.31
N PRO A 85 2.29 -6.15 -20.65
CA PRO A 85 3.10 -7.13 -21.39
C PRO A 85 4.56 -7.16 -20.95
N GLU A 86 5.13 -5.99 -20.65
CA GLU A 86 6.52 -5.85 -20.18
C GLU A 86 6.74 -6.48 -18.79
N LEU A 87 5.76 -6.35 -17.88
CA LEU A 87 5.83 -6.97 -16.56
C LEU A 87 5.64 -8.48 -16.65
N ARG A 88 4.67 -8.97 -17.43
CA ARG A 88 4.48 -10.42 -17.64
C ARG A 88 5.71 -11.05 -18.31
N GLY A 89 6.33 -10.35 -19.26
CA GLY A 89 7.61 -10.73 -19.86
C GLY A 89 8.78 -10.71 -18.88
N ALA A 90 8.83 -9.76 -17.95
CA ALA A 90 9.83 -9.71 -16.88
C ALA A 90 9.66 -10.87 -15.88
N ILE A 91 8.42 -11.20 -15.50
CA ILE A 91 8.13 -12.33 -14.61
C ILE A 91 8.55 -13.64 -15.29
N ALA A 92 8.20 -13.84 -16.57
CA ALA A 92 8.63 -15.02 -17.32
C ALA A 92 10.16 -15.17 -17.40
N ARG A 93 10.91 -14.07 -17.66
CA ARG A 93 12.38 -14.08 -17.61
C ARG A 93 12.92 -14.48 -16.23
N TYR A 94 12.36 -13.88 -15.17
CA TYR A 94 12.77 -14.14 -13.79
C TYR A 94 12.52 -15.59 -13.38
N MET A 95 11.31 -16.10 -13.62
CA MET A 95 10.92 -17.49 -13.33
C MET A 95 11.76 -18.47 -14.16
N SER A 96 12.02 -18.18 -15.43
CA SER A 96 12.94 -18.99 -16.25
C SER A 96 14.34 -19.09 -15.65
N GLY A 97 14.86 -17.99 -15.10
CA GLY A 97 16.15 -17.96 -14.40
C GLY A 97 16.15 -18.70 -13.05
N LEU A 98 15.02 -18.78 -12.35
CA LEU A 98 14.89 -19.52 -11.09
C LEU A 98 14.78 -21.04 -11.29
N TYR A 99 14.07 -21.49 -12.32
CA TYR A 99 13.73 -22.89 -12.52
C TYR A 99 14.54 -23.58 -13.63
N GLY A 100 15.18 -22.83 -14.53
CA GLY A 100 15.91 -23.38 -15.68
C GLY A 100 15.00 -23.87 -16.80
N ILE A 101 13.71 -23.54 -16.74
CA ILE A 101 12.64 -23.90 -17.68
C ILE A 101 12.30 -22.65 -18.51
N ALA A 102 11.90 -22.81 -19.78
CA ALA A 102 11.52 -21.67 -20.62
C ALA A 102 10.04 -21.30 -20.39
N GLU A 103 9.80 -20.17 -19.71
CA GLU A 103 8.45 -19.73 -19.31
C GLU A 103 7.75 -18.83 -20.33
N ASP A 104 6.45 -19.03 -20.51
CA ASP A 104 5.58 -18.23 -21.40
C ASP A 104 4.98 -17.02 -20.64
N PRO A 105 5.21 -15.77 -21.09
CA PRO A 105 4.56 -14.57 -20.53
C PRO A 105 3.03 -14.65 -20.41
N GLU A 106 2.35 -15.46 -21.21
CA GLU A 106 0.89 -15.65 -21.17
C GLU A 106 0.41 -16.54 -20.01
N ARG A 107 1.31 -17.17 -19.23
CA ARG A 107 1.00 -17.86 -17.95
C ARG A 107 0.75 -16.91 -16.78
N TYR A 108 1.14 -15.64 -16.90
CA TYR A 108 1.27 -14.71 -15.77
C TYR A 108 0.17 -13.65 -15.71
N PHE A 109 -0.49 -13.55 -14.55
CA PHE A 109 -1.61 -12.65 -14.30
C PHE A 109 -1.32 -11.75 -13.10
N VAL A 110 -1.03 -10.48 -13.35
CA VAL A 110 -0.64 -9.50 -12.32
C VAL A 110 -1.84 -9.15 -11.45
N THR A 111 -1.66 -9.16 -10.14
CA THR A 111 -2.70 -8.89 -9.14
C THR A 111 -2.27 -7.80 -8.17
N GLY A 112 -3.25 -7.13 -7.55
CA GLY A 112 -3.09 -6.13 -6.49
C GLY A 112 -2.63 -6.72 -5.14
N SER A 113 -1.65 -7.64 -5.18
CA SER A 113 -0.96 -8.41 -4.11
C SER A 113 -1.29 -9.90 -4.08
N GLY A 114 -0.39 -10.67 -3.45
CA GLY A 114 -0.60 -12.09 -3.15
C GLY A 114 -1.92 -12.40 -2.42
N MET A 115 -2.48 -11.46 -1.64
CA MET A 115 -3.82 -11.67 -1.06
C MET A 115 -4.94 -11.68 -2.11
N GLN A 116 -4.84 -10.85 -3.16
CA GLN A 116 -5.79 -10.89 -4.27
C GLN A 116 -5.58 -12.16 -5.11
N ALA A 117 -4.33 -12.58 -5.31
CA ALA A 117 -4.03 -13.87 -5.94
C ALA A 117 -4.64 -15.06 -5.16
N ILE A 118 -4.50 -15.12 -3.82
CA ILE A 118 -5.18 -16.12 -2.97
C ILE A 118 -6.70 -16.04 -3.12
N HIS A 119 -7.29 -14.83 -3.07
CA HIS A 119 -8.74 -14.65 -3.23
C HIS A 119 -9.25 -15.15 -4.60
N ILE A 120 -8.53 -14.86 -5.68
CA ILE A 120 -8.89 -15.26 -7.04
C ILE A 120 -8.71 -16.77 -7.21
N ALA A 121 -7.59 -17.34 -6.75
CA ALA A 121 -7.35 -18.78 -6.83
C ALA A 121 -8.40 -19.60 -6.05
N LEU A 122 -8.80 -19.13 -4.86
CA LEU A 122 -9.92 -19.73 -4.12
C LEU A 122 -11.26 -19.55 -4.86
N ALA A 123 -11.54 -18.38 -5.43
CA ALA A 123 -12.77 -18.14 -6.19
C ALA A 123 -12.87 -18.93 -7.51
N MET A 124 -11.75 -19.43 -8.03
CA MET A 124 -11.71 -20.39 -9.14
C MET A 124 -11.90 -21.84 -8.67
N ALA A 125 -11.29 -22.20 -7.54
CA ALA A 125 -11.19 -23.59 -7.10
C ALA A 125 -12.36 -24.08 -6.23
N VAL A 126 -13.01 -23.19 -5.44
CA VAL A 126 -14.03 -23.60 -4.44
C VAL A 126 -15.26 -22.68 -4.40
N GLY A 127 -16.42 -23.29 -4.16
CA GLY A 127 -17.69 -22.60 -3.91
C GLY A 127 -18.25 -22.83 -2.50
N ALA A 128 -19.54 -22.55 -2.34
CA ALA A 128 -20.23 -22.68 -1.06
C ALA A 128 -20.45 -24.15 -0.68
N GLY A 129 -19.88 -24.57 0.46
CA GLY A 129 -19.98 -25.95 0.98
C GLY A 129 -18.89 -26.91 0.50
N ASP A 130 -18.04 -26.49 -0.45
CA ASP A 130 -16.81 -27.22 -0.80
C ASP A 130 -15.76 -27.14 0.31
N GLU A 131 -14.73 -27.98 0.23
CA GLU A 131 -13.68 -28.13 1.24
C GLU A 131 -12.27 -27.84 0.69
N VAL A 132 -11.51 -27.05 1.45
CA VAL A 132 -10.11 -26.69 1.17
C VAL A 132 -9.23 -27.32 2.24
N ILE A 133 -8.35 -28.25 1.88
CA ILE A 133 -7.34 -28.79 2.80
C ILE A 133 -6.22 -27.77 3.00
N ILE A 134 -5.84 -27.51 4.25
CA ILE A 134 -4.77 -26.57 4.62
C ILE A 134 -3.85 -27.22 5.66
N PRO A 135 -2.58 -27.53 5.35
CA PRO A 135 -1.60 -27.97 6.35
C PRO A 135 -1.44 -26.91 7.44
N SER A 136 -1.60 -27.26 8.73
CA SER A 136 -1.60 -26.30 9.84
C SER A 136 -0.51 -26.61 10.88
N PRO A 137 0.11 -25.61 11.56
CA PRO A 137 -0.21 -24.18 11.57
C PRO A 137 0.01 -23.49 10.22
N ALA A 138 -0.90 -22.55 9.89
CA ALA A 138 -0.88 -21.80 8.65
C ALA A 138 -1.22 -20.33 8.88
N TRP A 139 -0.91 -19.48 7.91
CA TRP A 139 -1.30 -18.08 7.93
C TRP A 139 -2.83 -17.95 7.86
N PRO A 140 -3.51 -17.36 8.87
CA PRO A 140 -4.97 -17.43 9.02
C PRO A 140 -5.76 -16.85 7.85
N ASN A 141 -5.16 -15.92 7.09
CA ASN A 141 -5.80 -15.28 5.95
C ASN A 141 -6.23 -16.27 4.86
N ALA A 142 -5.53 -17.40 4.69
CA ALA A 142 -5.93 -18.43 3.71
C ALA A 142 -7.24 -19.13 4.13
N ALA A 143 -7.35 -19.52 5.40
CA ALA A 143 -8.57 -20.12 5.95
C ALA A 143 -9.74 -19.14 5.98
N ALA A 144 -9.50 -17.87 6.36
CA ALA A 144 -10.51 -16.81 6.34
C ALA A 144 -10.96 -16.46 4.91
N ALA A 145 -10.06 -16.52 3.93
CA ALA A 145 -10.40 -16.34 2.52
C ALA A 145 -11.30 -17.47 1.99
N ALA A 146 -11.04 -18.73 2.38
CA ALA A 146 -11.92 -19.86 2.05
C ALA A 146 -13.31 -19.70 2.69
N GLN A 147 -13.38 -19.35 3.97
CA GLN A 147 -14.64 -19.07 4.68
C GLN A 147 -15.44 -17.93 4.03
N LYS A 148 -14.75 -16.86 3.59
CA LYS A 148 -15.35 -15.74 2.84
C LYS A 148 -15.95 -16.17 1.49
N ALA A 149 -15.36 -17.17 0.82
CA ALA A 149 -15.92 -17.78 -0.39
C ALA A 149 -17.12 -18.71 -0.10
N GLY A 150 -17.36 -19.07 1.16
CA GLY A 150 -18.36 -20.04 1.59
C GLY A 150 -17.84 -21.49 1.67
N ALA A 151 -16.55 -21.70 1.43
CA ALA A 151 -15.89 -22.99 1.54
C ALA A 151 -15.45 -23.28 2.98
N ARG A 152 -15.39 -24.56 3.36
CA ARG A 152 -14.96 -25.02 4.68
C ARG A 152 -13.44 -25.33 4.65
N PRO A 153 -12.59 -24.57 5.37
CA PRO A 153 -11.20 -24.96 5.55
C PRO A 153 -11.11 -26.22 6.42
N VAL A 154 -10.24 -27.15 6.00
CA VAL A 154 -9.95 -28.42 6.66
C VAL A 154 -8.49 -28.40 7.11
N PRO A 155 -8.21 -27.99 8.36
CA PRO A 155 -6.85 -27.93 8.88
C PRO A 155 -6.28 -29.33 9.08
N VAL A 156 -5.07 -29.58 8.55
CA VAL A 156 -4.34 -30.84 8.68
C VAL A 156 -3.04 -30.59 9.45
N PRO A 157 -2.97 -30.91 10.76
CA PRO A 157 -1.80 -30.59 11.56
C PRO A 157 -0.52 -31.31 11.10
N PHE A 158 0.55 -30.54 10.86
CA PHE A 158 1.92 -31.02 10.67
C PHE A 158 2.36 -31.94 11.83
N ARG A 159 3.32 -32.84 11.58
CA ARG A 159 4.07 -33.54 12.63
C ARG A 159 5.20 -32.63 13.12
N TYR A 160 5.22 -32.30 14.42
CA TYR A 160 6.35 -31.61 15.05
C TYR A 160 7.25 -32.61 15.78
N GLY A 161 8.58 -32.44 15.66
CA GLY A 161 9.55 -33.30 16.32
C GLY A 161 11.01 -32.83 16.12
N PRO A 162 12.01 -33.72 16.25
CA PRO A 162 13.43 -33.36 16.15
C PRO A 162 13.87 -32.75 14.81
N GLN A 163 13.10 -32.97 13.74
CA GLN A 163 13.31 -32.38 12.40
C GLN A 163 12.51 -31.07 12.19
N GLY A 164 11.87 -30.55 13.23
CA GLY A 164 10.97 -29.40 13.15
C GLY A 164 9.56 -29.83 12.74
N PHE A 165 8.92 -29.01 11.91
CA PHE A 165 7.61 -29.31 11.32
C PHE A 165 7.79 -30.12 10.02
N THR A 166 7.01 -31.19 9.87
CA THR A 166 7.05 -32.11 8.72
C THR A 166 5.64 -32.46 8.26
N LEU A 167 5.44 -32.63 6.95
CA LEU A 167 4.12 -32.88 6.36
C LEU A 167 3.64 -34.30 6.67
N ASP A 168 2.32 -34.45 6.83
CA ASP A 168 1.70 -35.73 7.16
C ASP A 168 0.85 -36.21 5.97
N HIS A 169 1.47 -36.98 5.07
CA HIS A 169 0.82 -37.43 3.83
C HIS A 169 -0.39 -38.33 4.10
N GLU A 170 -0.33 -39.12 5.19
CA GLU A 170 -1.41 -40.00 5.63
C GLU A 170 -2.61 -39.18 6.11
N ARG A 171 -2.38 -38.14 6.93
CA ARG A 171 -3.47 -37.22 7.34
C ARG A 171 -3.99 -36.38 6.19
N LEU A 172 -3.15 -35.97 5.23
CA LEU A 172 -3.61 -35.27 4.03
C LEU A 172 -4.57 -36.14 3.20
N ALA A 173 -4.19 -37.39 2.94
CA ALA A 173 -5.04 -38.33 2.23
C ALA A 173 -6.34 -38.64 3.00
N ALA A 174 -6.26 -38.83 4.31
CA ALA A 174 -7.42 -39.07 5.18
C ALA A 174 -8.34 -37.84 5.38
N ALA A 175 -7.88 -36.63 5.01
CA ALA A 175 -8.68 -35.41 5.06
C ALA A 175 -9.48 -35.15 3.77
N VAL A 176 -9.27 -35.95 2.70
CA VAL A 176 -10.02 -35.83 1.45
C VAL A 176 -11.43 -36.41 1.61
N THR A 177 -12.44 -35.64 1.21
CA THR A 177 -13.84 -36.02 1.16
C THR A 177 -14.42 -35.76 -0.24
N GLU A 178 -15.65 -36.23 -0.51
CA GLU A 178 -16.38 -35.90 -1.74
C GLU A 178 -16.62 -34.39 -1.95
N ARG A 179 -16.44 -33.57 -0.91
CA ARG A 179 -16.53 -32.10 -0.95
C ARG A 179 -15.18 -31.42 -1.14
N THR A 180 -14.06 -32.13 -1.01
CA THR A 180 -12.74 -31.53 -1.23
C THR A 180 -12.59 -31.12 -2.69
N ARG A 181 -12.10 -29.90 -2.90
CA ARG A 181 -11.81 -29.34 -4.24
C ARG A 181 -10.41 -28.79 -4.38
N ALA A 182 -9.79 -28.36 -3.27
CA ALA A 182 -8.48 -27.74 -3.29
C ALA A 182 -7.59 -28.15 -2.11
N ILE A 183 -6.29 -28.17 -2.34
CA ILE A 183 -5.26 -28.17 -1.31
C ILE A 183 -4.55 -26.81 -1.37
N PHE A 184 -4.56 -26.05 -0.27
CA PHE A 184 -3.75 -24.84 -0.14
C PHE A 184 -2.42 -25.21 0.51
N LEU A 185 -1.32 -25.12 -0.24
CA LEU A 185 0.03 -25.45 0.23
C LEU A 185 0.89 -24.18 0.25
N ASN A 186 1.38 -23.79 1.43
CA ASN A 186 2.34 -22.70 1.58
C ASN A 186 3.73 -23.25 1.92
N THR A 187 4.69 -23.06 1.02
CA THR A 187 6.08 -23.53 1.17
C THR A 187 7.04 -22.55 0.48
N PRO A 188 8.08 -22.02 1.15
CA PRO A 188 8.32 -22.07 2.60
C PRO A 188 7.18 -21.45 3.42
N ALA A 189 6.91 -22.05 4.59
CA ALA A 189 5.66 -21.84 5.31
C ALA A 189 5.66 -20.68 6.32
N ASN A 190 4.50 -20.03 6.44
CA ASN A 190 4.16 -19.06 7.46
C ASN A 190 3.05 -19.68 8.35
N PRO A 191 3.27 -19.96 9.65
CA PRO A 191 4.29 -19.39 10.52
C PRO A 191 5.55 -20.23 10.73
N THR A 192 5.57 -21.50 10.31
CA THR A 192 6.50 -22.53 10.82
C THR A 192 7.89 -22.50 10.22
N GLY A 193 8.07 -21.90 9.03
CA GLY A 193 9.30 -22.01 8.24
C GLY A 193 9.55 -23.41 7.64
N PHE A 194 8.56 -24.31 7.70
CA PHE A 194 8.58 -25.59 6.97
C PHE A 194 8.84 -25.37 5.48
N VAL A 195 9.62 -26.25 4.86
CA VAL A 195 9.86 -26.30 3.42
C VAL A 195 9.52 -27.70 2.95
N ALA A 196 8.66 -27.81 1.95
CA ALA A 196 8.30 -29.08 1.34
C ALA A 196 9.51 -29.67 0.58
N THR A 197 9.78 -30.94 0.81
CA THR A 197 10.73 -31.72 0.01
C THR A 197 10.13 -32.08 -1.35
N HIS A 198 10.95 -32.49 -2.31
CA HIS A 198 10.46 -33.01 -3.59
C HIS A 198 9.47 -34.20 -3.42
N ASP A 199 9.60 -34.99 -2.36
CA ASP A 199 8.70 -36.11 -2.08
C ASP A 199 7.39 -35.67 -1.42
N ASP A 200 7.40 -34.63 -0.58
CA ASP A 200 6.18 -33.95 -0.13
C ASP A 200 5.38 -33.40 -1.32
N LEU A 201 6.08 -32.73 -2.24
CA LEU A 201 5.48 -32.12 -3.44
C LEU A 201 4.90 -33.19 -4.37
N ARG A 202 5.62 -34.30 -4.60
CA ARG A 202 5.11 -35.48 -5.34
C ARG A 202 3.89 -36.10 -4.66
N ALA A 203 3.90 -36.22 -3.33
CA ALA A 203 2.78 -36.82 -2.59
C ALA A 203 1.51 -35.95 -2.66
N VAL A 204 1.62 -34.64 -2.46
CA VAL A 204 0.51 -33.68 -2.63
C VAL A 204 -0.01 -33.70 -4.06
N LEU A 205 0.88 -33.71 -5.05
CA LEU A 205 0.50 -33.73 -6.47
C LEU A 205 -0.17 -35.04 -6.90
N ALA A 206 0.34 -36.19 -6.42
CA ALA A 206 -0.28 -37.49 -6.66
C ALA A 206 -1.65 -37.62 -5.98
N LEU A 207 -1.86 -36.98 -4.81
CA LEU A 207 -3.17 -36.90 -4.17
C LEU A 207 -4.12 -36.00 -4.95
N ALA A 208 -3.67 -34.83 -5.41
CA ALA A 208 -4.48 -33.92 -6.22
C ALA A 208 -4.93 -34.56 -7.54
N ARG A 209 -3.99 -35.15 -8.31
CA ARG A 209 -4.28 -35.90 -9.55
C ARG A 209 -5.29 -37.02 -9.32
N ARG A 210 -5.15 -37.80 -8.24
CA ARG A 210 -6.04 -38.93 -7.90
C ARG A 210 -7.49 -38.53 -7.65
N HIS A 211 -7.72 -37.32 -7.11
CA HIS A 211 -9.03 -36.85 -6.69
C HIS A 211 -9.55 -35.64 -7.50
N GLY A 212 -8.86 -35.24 -8.56
CA GLY A 212 -9.23 -34.10 -9.41
C GLY A 212 -9.14 -32.73 -8.73
N LEU A 213 -8.31 -32.60 -7.68
CA LEU A 213 -8.23 -31.40 -6.84
C LEU A 213 -7.34 -30.33 -7.47
N TRP A 214 -7.66 -29.06 -7.21
CA TRP A 214 -6.74 -27.95 -7.39
C TRP A 214 -5.64 -27.94 -6.32
N ILE A 215 -4.47 -27.42 -6.67
CA ILE A 215 -3.45 -26.99 -5.70
C ILE A 215 -3.30 -25.48 -5.80
N ILE A 216 -3.49 -24.78 -4.68
CA ILE A 216 -3.17 -23.35 -4.56
C ILE A 216 -1.81 -23.27 -3.87
N ALA A 217 -0.79 -22.89 -4.63
CA ALA A 217 0.62 -22.96 -4.22
C ALA A 217 1.14 -21.57 -3.80
N ASP A 218 1.09 -21.28 -2.51
CA ASP A 218 1.61 -20.03 -1.93
C ASP A 218 3.13 -20.16 -1.71
N GLU A 219 3.89 -19.89 -2.77
CA GLU A 219 5.35 -20.00 -2.81
C GLU A 219 6.05 -18.64 -2.61
N ILE A 220 5.39 -17.66 -1.98
CA ILE A 220 5.88 -16.27 -1.80
C ILE A 220 7.20 -16.13 -1.02
N TYR A 221 7.65 -17.20 -0.37
CA TYR A 221 8.89 -17.27 0.38
C TYR A 221 9.99 -18.05 -0.34
N GLY A 222 9.78 -18.54 -1.58
CA GLY A 222 10.67 -19.49 -2.26
C GLY A 222 12.16 -19.09 -2.31
N ARG A 223 12.47 -17.78 -2.31
CA ARG A 223 13.84 -17.24 -2.26
C ARG A 223 14.46 -17.22 -0.85
N PHE A 224 13.64 -17.15 0.20
CA PHE A 224 14.06 -17.24 1.59
C PHE A 224 14.23 -18.72 1.96
N TYR A 225 15.30 -19.31 1.45
CA TYR A 225 15.73 -20.68 1.71
C TYR A 225 17.20 -20.66 2.20
N TYR A 226 17.48 -21.44 3.25
CA TYR A 226 18.74 -21.39 3.98
C TYR A 226 19.58 -22.66 3.83
N ASP A 227 18.92 -23.78 3.54
CA ASP A 227 19.58 -25.08 3.48
C ASP A 227 19.94 -25.39 2.00
N ALA A 228 20.45 -24.35 1.34
CA ALA A 228 21.08 -24.37 0.02
C ALA A 228 22.59 -24.49 0.20
N ASP A 229 23.12 -25.66 -0.17
CA ASP A 229 24.56 -25.97 -0.19
C ASP A 229 25.27 -25.28 -1.38
N ASP A 230 26.61 -25.28 -1.32
CA ASP A 230 27.66 -24.63 -2.14
C ASP A 230 27.57 -24.71 -3.69
N GLY A 231 26.48 -25.23 -4.26
CA GLY A 231 26.21 -25.28 -5.69
C GLY A 231 24.73 -25.48 -6.05
N THR A 232 23.81 -25.33 -5.11
CA THR A 232 22.36 -25.46 -5.35
C THR A 232 21.74 -24.11 -5.76
N PRO A 233 20.65 -24.10 -6.55
CA PRO A 233 19.90 -22.87 -6.82
C PRO A 233 19.44 -22.21 -5.51
N ALA A 234 19.52 -20.88 -5.43
CA ALA A 234 19.14 -20.11 -4.23
C ALA A 234 17.61 -20.02 -4.02
N ARG A 235 16.92 -21.15 -4.02
CA ARG A 235 15.47 -21.27 -3.79
C ARG A 235 15.14 -22.60 -3.10
N ALA A 236 13.96 -22.65 -2.49
CA ALA A 236 13.34 -23.89 -2.06
C ALA A 236 12.92 -24.78 -3.26
N PRO A 237 12.65 -26.08 -3.04
CA PRO A 237 11.86 -26.90 -3.94
C PRO A 237 10.47 -26.30 -4.17
N SER A 238 9.96 -26.44 -5.39
CA SER A 238 8.68 -25.90 -5.88
C SER A 238 7.89 -26.99 -6.61
N LEU A 239 6.58 -26.82 -6.76
CA LEU A 239 5.81 -27.69 -7.67
C LEU A 239 6.33 -27.64 -9.11
N HIS A 240 6.99 -26.54 -9.53
CA HIS A 240 7.73 -26.46 -10.80
C HIS A 240 8.74 -27.61 -11.00
N ASP A 241 9.32 -28.17 -9.94
CA ASP A 241 10.29 -29.27 -10.01
C ASP A 241 9.65 -30.65 -10.26
N VAL A 242 8.31 -30.77 -10.22
CA VAL A 242 7.58 -32.06 -10.23
C VAL A 242 6.26 -32.08 -11.02
N MET A 243 5.77 -30.94 -11.50
CA MET A 243 4.49 -30.82 -12.23
C MET A 243 4.54 -31.24 -13.70
N ALA A 244 3.36 -31.35 -14.31
CA ALA A 244 3.12 -31.35 -15.74
C ALA A 244 2.16 -30.20 -16.10
N ASP A 245 2.17 -29.74 -17.36
CA ASP A 245 1.38 -28.58 -17.82
C ASP A 245 -0.15 -28.75 -17.74
N ASP A 246 -0.64 -29.98 -17.57
CA ASP A 246 -2.04 -30.31 -17.39
C ASP A 246 -2.48 -30.43 -15.92
N ASP A 247 -1.57 -30.26 -14.95
CA ASP A 247 -1.93 -30.22 -13.54
C ASP A 247 -2.73 -28.97 -13.16
N HIS A 248 -3.73 -29.16 -12.29
CA HIS A 248 -4.59 -28.10 -11.76
C HIS A 248 -3.90 -27.29 -10.66
N ILE A 249 -2.81 -26.60 -11.00
CA ILE A 249 -2.03 -25.76 -10.07
C ILE A 249 -2.30 -24.27 -10.34
N LEU A 250 -2.48 -23.50 -9.27
CA LEU A 250 -2.55 -22.05 -9.26
C LEU A 250 -1.47 -21.53 -8.32
N PHE A 251 -0.33 -21.11 -8.88
CA PHE A 251 0.76 -20.54 -8.10
C PHE A 251 0.42 -19.12 -7.68
N VAL A 252 0.69 -18.78 -6.42
CA VAL A 252 0.47 -17.45 -5.86
C VAL A 252 1.81 -16.84 -5.45
N GLN A 253 2.09 -15.66 -6.00
CA GLN A 253 3.35 -14.96 -5.81
C GLN A 253 3.16 -13.48 -5.49
N THR A 254 4.19 -12.84 -4.91
CA THR A 254 4.12 -11.44 -4.48
C THR A 254 5.44 -10.70 -4.49
N PHE A 255 5.39 -9.41 -4.84
CA PHE A 255 6.55 -8.52 -4.70
C PHE A 255 6.86 -8.15 -3.24
N SER A 256 5.90 -8.35 -2.33
CA SER A 256 5.96 -7.86 -0.96
C SER A 256 7.08 -8.43 -0.07
N LYS A 257 7.73 -9.54 -0.45
CA LYS A 257 8.74 -10.21 0.39
C LYS A 257 10.15 -9.96 -0.11
N ASN A 258 10.46 -10.42 -1.32
CA ASN A 258 11.82 -10.41 -1.87
C ASN A 258 12.37 -8.97 -2.05
N TRP A 259 11.53 -8.03 -2.52
CA TRP A 259 11.94 -6.66 -2.88
C TRP A 259 11.49 -5.58 -1.89
N ALA A 260 11.06 -5.96 -0.68
CA ALA A 260 10.53 -5.04 0.34
C ALA A 260 9.36 -4.15 -0.15
N MET A 261 8.50 -4.68 -1.04
CA MET A 261 7.36 -3.97 -1.64
C MET A 261 6.03 -4.28 -0.92
N THR A 262 6.00 -4.26 0.42
CA THR A 262 4.79 -4.60 1.20
C THR A 262 3.65 -3.61 0.96
N GLY A 263 3.92 -2.31 1.07
CA GLY A 263 2.95 -1.24 0.85
C GLY A 263 2.48 -1.08 -0.59
N TRP A 264 3.25 -1.57 -1.57
CA TRP A 264 2.99 -1.39 -3.01
C TRP A 264 1.80 -2.17 -3.55
N ARG A 265 1.40 -3.24 -2.86
CA ARG A 265 0.27 -4.10 -3.24
C ARG A 265 0.38 -4.69 -4.65
N VAL A 266 1.52 -5.29 -5.01
CA VAL A 266 1.70 -6.02 -6.28
C VAL A 266 2.01 -7.50 -6.02
N GLY A 267 1.47 -8.38 -6.86
CA GLY A 267 1.77 -9.81 -6.92
C GLY A 267 1.31 -10.41 -8.24
N TRP A 268 1.30 -11.73 -8.36
CA TRP A 268 0.79 -12.41 -9.54
C TRP A 268 0.22 -13.79 -9.21
N ILE A 269 -0.62 -14.28 -10.11
CA ILE A 269 -0.90 -15.71 -10.29
C ILE A 269 -0.06 -16.18 -11.47
N GLU A 270 0.49 -17.38 -11.38
CA GLU A 270 0.88 -18.17 -12.56
C GLU A 270 -0.08 -19.35 -12.70
N ALA A 271 -0.58 -19.57 -13.91
CA ALA A 271 -1.57 -20.61 -14.23
C ALA A 271 -1.47 -21.02 -15.70
N ASN A 272 -2.07 -22.16 -16.07
CA ASN A 272 -2.15 -22.56 -17.47
C ASN A 272 -2.88 -21.48 -18.32
N PRO A 273 -2.33 -21.02 -19.47
CA PRO A 273 -2.89 -19.89 -20.22
C PRO A 273 -4.34 -20.08 -20.70
N LYS A 274 -4.81 -21.33 -20.80
CA LYS A 274 -6.23 -21.67 -21.08
C LYS A 274 -7.21 -21.05 -20.09
N LEU A 275 -6.76 -20.73 -18.87
CA LEU A 275 -7.56 -20.10 -17.81
C LEU A 275 -7.59 -18.56 -17.91
N GLY A 276 -6.87 -17.96 -18.86
CA GLY A 276 -6.57 -16.53 -18.85
C GLY A 276 -7.79 -15.61 -18.82
N GLN A 277 -8.80 -15.84 -19.66
CA GLN A 277 -10.02 -15.02 -19.65
C GLN A 277 -10.81 -15.14 -18.34
N ILE A 278 -10.75 -16.29 -17.66
CA ILE A 278 -11.41 -16.49 -16.36
C ILE A 278 -10.68 -15.68 -15.29
N ILE A 279 -9.35 -15.73 -15.27
CA ILE A 279 -8.52 -14.96 -14.33
C ILE A 279 -8.66 -13.46 -14.59
N GLU A 280 -8.63 -13.03 -15.85
CA GLU A 280 -8.83 -11.62 -16.22
C GLU A 280 -10.22 -11.09 -15.82
N ASN A 281 -11.28 -11.89 -15.97
CA ASN A 281 -12.61 -11.52 -15.46
C ASN A 281 -12.61 -11.37 -13.93
N LEU A 282 -11.95 -12.27 -13.20
CA LEU A 282 -11.85 -12.20 -11.73
C LEU A 282 -11.00 -11.01 -11.25
N ILE A 283 -9.98 -10.59 -12.01
CA ILE A 283 -9.24 -9.33 -11.76
C ILE A 283 -10.13 -8.13 -12.08
N GLN A 284 -10.83 -8.13 -13.22
CA GLN A 284 -11.72 -7.06 -13.67
C GLN A 284 -12.83 -6.78 -12.65
N TYR A 285 -13.44 -7.81 -12.07
CA TYR A 285 -14.51 -7.67 -11.08
C TYR A 285 -14.02 -7.47 -9.64
N SER A 286 -12.70 -7.45 -9.39
CA SER A 286 -12.14 -7.22 -8.04
C SER A 286 -11.30 -5.94 -7.90
N THR A 287 -10.51 -5.55 -8.89
CA THR A 287 -9.71 -4.29 -8.87
C THR A 287 -9.61 -3.55 -10.20
N SER A 288 -10.15 -4.10 -11.31
CA SER A 288 -9.93 -3.55 -12.66
C SER A 288 -8.46 -3.47 -13.08
N GLY A 289 -7.62 -4.38 -12.58
CA GLY A 289 -6.18 -4.49 -12.87
C GLY A 289 -5.29 -3.97 -11.73
N VAL A 290 -4.07 -3.56 -12.09
CA VAL A 290 -3.08 -2.93 -11.20
C VAL A 290 -2.55 -1.67 -11.88
N ALA A 291 -2.33 -0.58 -11.13
CA ALA A 291 -1.90 0.69 -11.69
C ALA A 291 -0.53 0.58 -12.42
N ALA A 292 -0.43 1.13 -13.63
CA ALA A 292 0.73 0.93 -14.51
C ALA A 292 2.06 1.38 -13.86
N PHE A 293 2.10 2.52 -13.17
CA PHE A 293 3.30 2.97 -12.45
C PHE A 293 3.80 1.98 -11.39
N MET A 294 2.91 1.26 -10.68
CA MET A 294 3.30 0.21 -9.73
C MET A 294 3.91 -0.99 -10.48
N GLN A 295 3.38 -1.30 -11.67
CA GLN A 295 3.90 -2.35 -12.54
C GLN A 295 5.27 -1.99 -13.15
N ARG A 296 5.55 -0.71 -13.45
CA ARG A 296 6.89 -0.23 -13.85
C ARG A 296 7.93 -0.42 -12.74
N GLY A 297 7.57 -0.10 -11.49
CA GLY A 297 8.40 -0.44 -10.33
C GLY A 297 8.66 -1.96 -10.23
N ALA A 298 7.62 -2.77 -10.42
CA ALA A 298 7.73 -4.23 -10.42
C ALA A 298 8.61 -4.81 -11.55
N VAL A 299 8.64 -4.20 -12.74
CA VAL A 299 9.61 -4.54 -13.81
C VAL A 299 11.03 -4.29 -13.33
N ALA A 300 11.32 -3.09 -12.82
CA ALA A 300 12.65 -2.75 -12.31
C ALA A 300 13.08 -3.66 -11.14
N ALA A 301 12.14 -4.09 -10.29
CA ALA A 301 12.40 -5.05 -9.23
C ALA A 301 12.91 -6.40 -9.77
N LEU A 302 12.34 -6.92 -10.85
CA LEU A 302 12.75 -8.20 -11.46
C LEU A 302 14.07 -8.07 -12.21
N ASP A 303 14.19 -7.06 -13.07
CA ASP A 303 15.34 -6.92 -13.97
C ASP A 303 16.62 -6.44 -13.27
N LEU A 304 16.51 -5.75 -12.11
CA LEU A 304 17.66 -5.19 -11.38
C LEU A 304 17.81 -5.67 -9.93
N GLY A 305 16.77 -6.27 -9.33
CA GLY A 305 16.69 -6.48 -7.88
C GLY A 305 17.37 -7.72 -7.31
N GLU A 306 17.96 -8.60 -8.14
CA GLU A 306 18.51 -9.89 -7.67
C GLU A 306 19.57 -9.74 -6.57
N GLY A 307 20.48 -8.75 -6.69
CA GLY A 307 21.48 -8.48 -5.65
C GLY A 307 20.86 -8.06 -4.31
N PHE A 308 19.73 -7.33 -4.33
CA PHE A 308 18.99 -6.97 -3.13
C PHE A 308 18.27 -8.18 -2.52
N VAL A 309 17.72 -9.08 -3.34
CA VAL A 309 17.14 -10.34 -2.85
C VAL A 309 18.20 -11.20 -2.17
N ALA A 310 19.40 -11.31 -2.74
CA ALA A 310 20.52 -12.01 -2.13
C ALA A 310 20.94 -11.40 -0.78
N GLU A 311 21.03 -10.06 -0.68
CA GLU A 311 21.30 -9.38 0.59
C GLU A 311 20.21 -9.65 1.64
N GLN A 312 18.94 -9.56 1.25
CA GLN A 312 17.79 -9.80 2.14
C GLN A 312 17.75 -11.24 2.66
N VAL A 313 18.07 -12.24 1.82
CA VAL A 313 18.19 -13.64 2.23
C VAL A 313 19.38 -13.83 3.19
N ALA A 314 20.53 -13.22 2.90
CA ALA A 314 21.71 -13.28 3.78
C ALA A 314 21.47 -12.59 5.14
N ARG A 315 20.80 -11.44 5.16
CA ARG A 315 20.34 -10.71 6.36
C ARG A 315 19.39 -11.59 7.18
N ALA A 316 18.40 -12.20 6.54
CA ALA A 316 17.46 -13.08 7.20
C ALA A 316 18.12 -14.37 7.73
N ARG A 317 19.10 -14.96 7.02
CA ARG A 317 19.91 -16.09 7.53
C ARG A 317 20.62 -15.71 8.84
N ARG A 318 21.33 -14.57 8.86
CA ARG A 318 21.95 -14.06 10.11
C ARG A 318 20.94 -13.83 11.22
N GLY A 319 19.77 -13.27 10.88
CA GLY A 319 18.67 -13.05 11.83
C GLY A 319 18.10 -14.36 12.44
N ARG A 320 17.92 -15.39 11.61
CA ARG A 320 17.50 -16.75 12.03
C ARG A 320 18.43 -17.29 13.10
N ASP A 321 19.73 -17.25 12.81
CA ASP A 321 20.74 -17.90 13.62
C ASP A 321 21.04 -17.09 14.90
N LEU A 322 21.19 -15.76 14.80
CA LEU A 322 21.37 -14.86 15.95
C LEU A 322 20.25 -15.02 16.99
N VAL A 323 18.98 -14.98 16.57
CA VAL A 323 17.84 -15.09 17.51
C VAL A 323 17.64 -16.53 17.96
N GLY A 324 17.72 -17.49 17.03
CA GLY A 324 17.49 -18.90 17.31
C GLY A 324 18.50 -19.45 18.33
N ASP A 325 19.78 -19.16 18.15
CA ASP A 325 20.85 -19.65 19.03
C ASP A 325 20.80 -18.97 20.39
N ALA A 326 20.45 -17.68 20.46
CA ALA A 326 20.22 -16.96 21.71
C ALA A 326 19.03 -17.50 22.52
N LEU A 327 17.96 -17.92 21.85
CA LEU A 327 16.80 -18.55 22.48
C LEU A 327 17.10 -19.98 22.92
N LEU A 328 17.74 -20.80 22.08
CA LEU A 328 18.13 -22.19 22.39
C LEU A 328 19.10 -22.25 23.58
N ALA A 329 20.08 -21.33 23.65
CA ALA A 329 21.03 -21.22 24.76
C ALA A 329 20.38 -20.89 26.13
N THR A 330 19.05 -20.67 26.20
CA THR A 330 18.32 -20.57 27.48
C THR A 330 17.98 -21.92 28.10
N GLY A 331 17.91 -23.01 27.31
CA GLY A 331 17.36 -24.29 27.74
C GLY A 331 15.88 -24.22 28.16
N ARG A 332 15.12 -23.24 27.64
CA ARG A 332 13.71 -22.96 27.99
C ARG A 332 12.78 -22.83 26.78
N VAL A 333 13.33 -22.97 25.58
CA VAL A 333 12.64 -22.79 24.30
C VAL A 333 12.72 -24.10 23.52
N ASP A 334 11.58 -24.53 22.99
CA ASP A 334 11.46 -25.66 22.09
C ASP A 334 11.40 -25.13 20.65
N LEU A 335 12.49 -25.31 19.90
CA LEU A 335 12.71 -24.71 18.58
C LEU A 335 13.61 -25.62 17.74
N VAL A 336 13.23 -25.80 16.48
CA VAL A 336 14.16 -26.22 15.42
C VAL A 336 14.30 -25.03 14.47
N LYS A 337 15.53 -24.59 14.18
CA LYS A 337 15.75 -23.46 13.26
C LYS A 337 15.29 -23.85 11.85
N PRO A 338 14.35 -23.14 11.22
CA PRO A 338 13.73 -23.62 10.00
C PRO A 338 14.62 -23.45 8.74
N PRO A 339 14.40 -24.29 7.71
CA PRO A 339 15.09 -24.21 6.42
C PRO A 339 14.64 -23.02 5.54
N GLY A 340 13.50 -22.37 5.84
CA GLY A 340 13.04 -21.24 5.02
C GLY A 340 12.01 -20.30 5.67
N ALA A 341 11.46 -19.41 4.84
CA ALA A 341 10.71 -18.21 5.25
C ALA A 341 11.55 -17.32 6.18
N PHE A 342 10.95 -16.43 6.97
CA PHE A 342 11.68 -15.59 7.95
C PHE A 342 11.03 -15.53 9.33
N TYR A 343 10.59 -16.70 9.81
CA TYR A 343 9.91 -16.88 11.09
C TYR A 343 10.60 -17.93 11.95
N LEU A 344 10.75 -17.68 13.25
CA LEU A 344 10.90 -18.75 14.25
C LEU A 344 9.51 -19.04 14.82
N PHE A 345 9.16 -20.32 14.92
CA PHE A 345 7.93 -20.78 15.56
C PHE A 345 8.31 -21.76 16.68
N PHE A 346 8.15 -21.33 17.94
CA PHE A 346 8.78 -22.00 19.08
C PHE A 346 7.91 -22.06 20.34
N GLY A 347 8.00 -23.17 21.06
CA GLY A 347 7.36 -23.34 22.36
C GLY A 347 8.19 -22.71 23.50
N ILE A 348 7.52 -22.31 24.59
CA ILE A 348 8.20 -21.84 25.81
C ILE A 348 7.82 -22.73 27.00
N ALA A 349 8.84 -23.30 27.66
CA ALA A 349 8.66 -24.29 28.72
C ALA A 349 7.78 -23.76 29.86
N GLY A 350 6.65 -24.44 30.11
CA GLY A 350 5.68 -24.08 31.15
C GLY A 350 4.76 -22.90 30.83
N ARG A 351 4.61 -22.51 29.55
CA ARG A 351 3.78 -21.38 29.10
C ARG A 351 2.84 -21.79 27.96
N ALA A 352 1.81 -22.58 28.29
CA ALA A 352 0.84 -23.10 27.31
C ALA A 352 -0.14 -22.04 26.78
N ASP A 353 -0.58 -21.09 27.61
CA ASP A 353 -1.36 -19.93 27.17
C ASP A 353 -0.46 -18.92 26.46
N VAL A 354 -0.34 -19.10 25.15
CA VAL A 354 0.46 -18.26 24.27
C VAL A 354 -0.22 -16.94 23.90
N ARG A 355 -1.55 -16.83 24.05
CA ARG A 355 -2.27 -15.58 23.78
C ARG A 355 -1.97 -14.54 24.85
N SER A 356 -2.19 -14.88 26.13
CA SER A 356 -1.87 -13.98 27.24
C SER A 356 -0.36 -13.73 27.35
N LEU A 357 0.47 -14.70 26.94
CA LEU A 357 1.92 -14.54 26.84
C LEU A 357 2.34 -13.47 25.81
N GLY A 358 1.67 -13.39 24.66
CA GLY A 358 1.94 -12.35 23.65
C GLY A 358 1.78 -10.93 24.21
N LEU A 359 0.71 -10.70 24.98
CA LEU A 359 0.47 -9.45 25.71
C LEU A 359 1.50 -9.25 26.84
N THR A 360 1.78 -10.31 27.62
CA THR A 360 2.78 -10.28 28.70
C THR A 360 4.19 -9.90 28.20
N LEU A 361 4.59 -10.35 27.02
CA LEU A 361 5.89 -10.00 26.42
C LEU A 361 5.92 -8.55 25.90
N VAL A 362 4.78 -8.02 25.47
CA VAL A 362 4.63 -6.58 25.17
C VAL A 362 4.82 -5.72 26.43
N ASP A 363 4.33 -6.17 27.60
CA ASP A 363 4.53 -5.45 28.86
C ASP A 363 5.90 -5.64 29.51
N GLU A 364 6.30 -6.89 29.77
CA GLU A 364 7.46 -7.21 30.60
C GLU A 364 8.78 -7.30 29.83
N ALA A 365 8.73 -7.50 28.50
CA ALA A 365 9.91 -7.56 27.64
C ALA A 365 9.95 -6.42 26.60
N ASN A 366 8.86 -5.68 26.37
CA ASN A 366 8.74 -4.67 25.32
C ASN A 366 9.20 -5.19 23.94
N VAL A 367 8.82 -6.45 23.64
CA VAL A 367 9.06 -7.15 22.36
C VAL A 367 7.73 -7.80 21.95
N GLY A 368 7.27 -7.45 20.75
CA GLY A 368 6.00 -7.93 20.22
C GLY A 368 6.17 -9.21 19.41
N LEU A 369 5.60 -10.32 19.88
CA LEU A 369 5.53 -11.61 19.16
C LEU A 369 4.06 -11.94 18.81
N ALA A 370 3.83 -12.76 17.78
CA ALA A 370 2.48 -13.22 17.45
C ALA A 370 2.18 -14.56 18.14
N PRO A 371 0.99 -14.75 18.76
CA PRO A 371 0.65 -15.97 19.48
C PRO A 371 0.32 -17.11 18.51
N GLY A 372 0.75 -18.32 18.81
CA GLY A 372 0.58 -19.50 17.96
C GLY A 372 -0.89 -19.87 17.68
N THR A 373 -1.81 -19.54 18.60
CA THR A 373 -3.26 -19.69 18.42
C THR A 373 -3.82 -18.87 17.26
N ALA A 374 -3.12 -17.84 16.78
CA ALA A 374 -3.52 -17.08 15.60
C ALA A 374 -3.27 -17.81 14.26
N PHE A 375 -2.73 -19.03 14.27
CA PHE A 375 -2.34 -19.80 13.07
C PHE A 375 -3.09 -21.13 12.92
N GLY A 376 -4.16 -21.32 13.69
CA GLY A 376 -5.01 -22.52 13.66
C GLY A 376 -4.41 -23.75 14.36
N PRO A 377 -5.06 -24.92 14.22
CA PRO A 377 -4.73 -26.11 15.01
C PRO A 377 -3.29 -26.61 14.83
N GLY A 378 -2.67 -26.98 15.95
CA GLY A 378 -1.24 -27.30 16.04
C GLY A 378 -0.37 -26.08 16.37
N GLY A 379 -0.95 -24.87 16.45
CA GLY A 379 -0.26 -23.64 16.83
C GLY A 379 -0.29 -23.39 18.34
N GLU A 380 -1.12 -24.12 19.08
CA GLU A 380 -1.25 -24.01 20.53
C GLU A 380 0.08 -24.31 21.23
N GLY A 381 0.49 -23.45 22.18
CA GLY A 381 1.76 -23.59 22.90
C GLY A 381 2.99 -22.99 22.20
N PHE A 382 2.88 -22.54 20.94
CA PHE A 382 3.96 -21.88 20.19
C PHE A 382 3.82 -20.35 20.11
N MET A 383 4.93 -19.65 19.87
CA MET A 383 5.01 -18.23 19.53
C MET A 383 5.69 -18.04 18.17
N ARG A 384 5.20 -17.11 17.33
CA ARG A 384 5.88 -16.69 16.09
C ARG A 384 6.67 -15.40 16.30
N LEU A 385 7.94 -15.43 15.89
CA LEU A 385 8.84 -14.29 15.83
C LEU A 385 9.31 -14.09 14.38
N CYS A 386 9.04 -12.92 13.79
CA CYS A 386 9.60 -12.53 12.50
C CYS A 386 11.03 -11.99 12.68
N PHE A 387 12.01 -12.58 11.99
CA PHE A 387 13.42 -12.18 12.07
C PHE A 387 13.91 -11.36 10.86
N ALA A 388 12.99 -10.85 10.03
CA ALA A 388 13.29 -9.85 9.00
C ALA A 388 13.50 -8.44 9.62
N ARG A 389 14.55 -8.31 10.45
CA ARG A 389 14.98 -7.05 11.09
C ARG A 389 16.50 -6.93 11.06
N GLY A 390 17.01 -5.72 11.28
CA GLY A 390 18.44 -5.46 11.43
C GLY A 390 19.02 -6.09 12.69
N ASP A 391 20.25 -6.58 12.56
CA ASP A 391 21.00 -7.39 13.53
C ASP A 391 21.01 -6.74 14.94
N ALA A 392 21.07 -5.40 15.03
CA ALA A 392 21.01 -4.66 16.30
C ALA A 392 19.63 -4.72 17.01
N GLN A 393 18.52 -4.64 16.27
CA GLN A 393 17.18 -4.82 16.86
C GLN A 393 16.97 -6.27 17.30
N LEU A 394 17.47 -7.23 16.53
CA LEU A 394 17.39 -8.65 16.86
C LEU A 394 18.25 -9.02 18.09
N ALA A 395 19.44 -8.45 18.22
CA ALA A 395 20.29 -8.61 19.40
C ALA A 395 19.63 -8.03 20.65
N GLU A 396 19.04 -6.84 20.56
CA GLU A 396 18.32 -6.22 21.68
C GLU A 396 17.05 -7.00 22.06
N ALA A 397 16.23 -7.42 21.08
CA ALA A 397 15.06 -8.26 21.36
C ALA A 397 15.46 -9.60 21.99
N SER A 398 16.51 -10.25 21.47
CA SER A 398 17.06 -11.48 22.04
C SER A 398 17.54 -11.26 23.47
N ARG A 399 18.25 -10.15 23.76
CA ARG A 399 18.68 -9.78 25.12
C ARG A 399 17.49 -9.62 26.06
N ARG A 400 16.42 -8.93 25.63
CA ARG A 400 15.19 -8.75 26.43
C ARG A 400 14.46 -10.08 26.69
N LEU A 401 14.25 -10.89 25.66
CA LEU A 401 13.60 -12.21 25.76
C LEU A 401 14.40 -13.17 26.66
N VAL A 402 15.72 -13.25 26.47
CA VAL A 402 16.62 -14.07 27.30
C VAL A 402 16.65 -13.58 28.75
N ALA A 403 16.65 -12.27 28.99
CA ALA A 403 16.56 -11.70 30.33
C ALA A 403 15.22 -12.02 31.01
N TRP A 404 14.10 -11.93 30.27
CA TRP A 404 12.76 -12.30 30.75
C TRP A 404 12.68 -13.79 31.13
N LEU A 405 13.11 -14.68 30.22
CA LEU A 405 13.16 -16.14 30.42
C LEU A 405 14.00 -16.54 31.63
N LYS A 406 15.15 -15.88 31.84
CA LYS A 406 16.05 -16.11 33.00
C LYS A 406 15.52 -15.46 34.29
N GLY A 407 14.91 -14.28 34.21
CA GLY A 407 14.31 -13.58 35.35
C GLY A 407 13.12 -14.33 35.94
N ARG A 408 12.24 -14.85 35.08
CA ARG A 408 11.12 -15.72 35.49
C ARG A 408 11.59 -16.97 36.24
N ARG A 409 12.73 -17.60 35.87
CA ARG A 409 13.31 -18.72 36.65
C ARG A 409 13.50 -18.40 38.13
N ARG A 410 13.91 -17.17 38.47
CA ARG A 410 14.12 -16.75 39.87
C ARG A 410 12.80 -16.58 40.63
N ARG A 411 11.77 -16.02 39.97
CA ARG A 411 10.42 -15.89 40.56
C ARG A 411 9.73 -17.25 40.70
N ASP A 412 9.69 -18.03 39.62
CA ASP A 412 9.03 -19.34 39.54
C ASP A 412 9.67 -20.33 40.55
N ALA A 413 11.00 -20.30 40.74
CA ALA A 413 11.68 -21.14 41.74
C ALA A 413 11.53 -20.64 43.19
N ALA A 414 11.31 -19.33 43.40
CA ALA A 414 10.99 -18.78 44.72
C ALA A 414 9.51 -18.99 45.12
N ALA A 415 8.63 -19.25 44.15
CA ALA A 415 7.23 -19.57 44.36
C ALA A 415 6.99 -21.04 44.74
N VAL A 416 7.99 -21.92 44.63
CA VAL A 416 7.91 -23.30 45.14
C VAL A 416 7.98 -23.27 46.67
N PRO A 417 6.96 -23.77 47.41
CA PRO A 417 7.02 -23.79 48.87
C PRO A 417 8.18 -24.68 49.35
N GLY A 418 9.05 -24.11 50.21
CA GLY A 418 10.10 -24.87 50.87
C GLY A 418 9.55 -26.05 51.70
N PRO A 419 10.34 -27.12 51.91
CA PRO A 419 9.85 -28.35 52.52
C PRO A 419 9.21 -28.09 53.89
N PHE A 420 7.99 -28.59 54.07
CA PHE A 420 7.11 -28.35 55.21
C PHE A 420 7.82 -28.68 56.55
N ARG A 421 8.37 -27.66 57.23
CA ARG A 421 8.82 -27.79 58.63
C ARG A 421 7.61 -28.10 59.50
N ARG A 422 7.48 -29.35 59.95
CA ARG A 422 6.46 -29.79 60.92
C ARG A 422 6.54 -28.95 62.20
N ARG A 423 5.70 -27.92 62.33
CA ARG A 423 5.40 -27.32 63.64
C ARG A 423 4.61 -28.35 64.45
N GLY A 424 5.16 -28.74 65.60
CA GLY A 424 4.52 -29.71 66.49
C GLY A 424 3.19 -29.17 67.04
N ARG A 425 2.11 -29.96 66.92
CA ARG A 425 0.83 -29.67 67.59
C ARG A 425 0.95 -30.01 69.08
N ARG A 426 0.73 -29.02 69.96
CA ARG A 426 0.48 -29.28 71.38
C ARG A 426 -0.91 -29.91 71.56
N HIS A 427 -1.05 -30.82 72.52
CA HIS A 427 -2.34 -31.42 72.90
C HIS A 427 -3.17 -30.46 73.77
N PRO A 428 -4.49 -30.35 73.50
CA PRO A 428 -5.51 -30.10 74.52
C PRO A 428 -5.83 -31.40 75.30
N ARG A 429 -6.39 -31.28 76.51
CA ARG A 429 -6.78 -32.40 77.39
C ARG A 429 -8.23 -32.89 77.15
N ARG A 430 -8.61 -33.98 77.83
CA ARG A 430 -9.87 -34.73 77.69
C ARG A 430 -11.11 -34.04 78.30
N GLY A 431 -12.27 -34.31 77.70
CA GLY A 431 -13.63 -34.20 78.27
C GLY A 431 -14.67 -34.20 77.14
N GLY A 432 -15.83 -34.87 77.21
CA GLY A 432 -16.32 -35.88 78.16
C GLY A 432 -17.74 -36.34 77.79
N ALA A 433 -18.08 -37.62 78.03
CA ALA A 433 -19.39 -38.25 77.80
C ALA A 433 -19.94 -38.27 76.34
N GLY A 434 -21.05 -38.98 76.11
CA GLY A 434 -21.80 -39.03 74.83
C GLY A 434 -21.68 -40.33 74.02
N ARG A 435 -22.60 -41.29 74.27
CA ARG A 435 -22.88 -42.47 73.41
C ARG A 435 -24.41 -42.56 73.25
N PRO A 436 -24.91 -43.00 72.08
CA PRO A 436 -25.24 -44.42 71.96
C PRO A 436 -24.77 -45.06 70.62
N ARG A 437 -25.15 -46.33 70.42
CA ARG A 437 -24.72 -47.25 69.35
C ARG A 437 -25.76 -47.30 68.22
N LEU A 438 -25.36 -47.80 67.04
CA LEU A 438 -26.10 -48.88 66.36
C LEU A 438 -25.22 -49.67 65.37
N ARG A 439 -25.76 -50.79 64.87
CA ARG A 439 -25.08 -51.91 64.15
C ARG A 439 -24.63 -51.45 62.74
N ALA A 440 -23.48 -51.83 62.15
CA ALA A 440 -22.69 -53.06 62.11
C ALA A 440 -23.16 -54.12 61.07
N ARG A 441 -22.39 -54.26 59.96
CA ARG A 441 -22.04 -55.55 59.33
C ARG A 441 -20.86 -55.42 58.33
N ARG A 442 -19.99 -56.43 58.34
CA ARG A 442 -18.94 -56.81 57.36
C ARG A 442 -19.15 -58.33 57.13
N PRO A 443 -18.85 -58.90 55.96
CA PRO A 443 -17.49 -59.33 55.59
C PRO A 443 -17.17 -59.05 54.10
N ALA A 444 -16.17 -59.64 53.43
CA ALA A 444 -14.72 -59.84 53.68
C ALA A 444 -14.12 -60.69 52.51
N ARG A 445 -12.80 -60.96 52.51
CA ARG A 445 -11.99 -61.62 51.45
C ARG A 445 -11.80 -60.73 50.20
N ARG A 446 -10.60 -60.45 49.67
CA ARG A 446 -9.20 -60.93 49.87
C ARG A 446 -8.86 -62.30 49.28
N VAL A 447 -8.16 -62.29 48.15
CA VAL A 447 -7.23 -63.32 47.64
C VAL A 447 -5.94 -62.59 47.18
N ASP A 448 -4.81 -63.28 47.18
CA ASP A 448 -3.44 -62.78 46.94
C ASP A 448 -2.66 -63.84 46.14
N LEU A 449 -1.89 -63.45 45.10
CA LEU A 449 -0.99 -64.36 44.38
C LEU A 449 0.23 -63.68 43.70
N ARG A 450 1.22 -63.34 44.53
CA ARG A 450 2.69 -63.57 44.36
C ARG A 450 3.35 -63.71 42.96
N ARG A 451 4.48 -62.99 42.84
CA ARG A 451 5.77 -63.35 42.15
C ARG A 451 5.75 -63.32 40.59
N ALA A 452 6.89 -63.18 39.89
CA ALA A 452 8.30 -63.35 40.28
C ALA A 452 9.22 -62.13 39.99
N ARG A 453 10.55 -62.31 40.14
CA ARG A 453 11.60 -61.28 40.00
C ARG A 453 12.52 -61.59 38.81
N GLY A 454 13.11 -60.56 38.21
CA GLY A 454 14.36 -60.62 37.44
C GLY A 454 15.27 -59.46 37.81
N HIS A 455 16.57 -59.70 38.01
CA HIS A 455 17.57 -58.68 38.29
C HIS A 455 18.54 -58.55 37.11
N HIS A 456 19.08 -57.35 36.87
CA HIS A 456 20.53 -57.11 37.01
C HIS A 456 20.85 -55.60 37.08
N ARG A 457 22.01 -55.26 37.68
CA ARG A 457 22.49 -53.87 37.88
C ARG A 457 24.01 -53.84 38.10
N ALA A 458 24.76 -53.24 37.18
CA ALA A 458 26.11 -52.67 37.38
C ALA A 458 26.39 -51.71 36.20
N ARG A 459 26.95 -50.49 36.27
CA ARG A 459 27.89 -49.74 37.15
C ARG A 459 29.36 -49.74 36.71
N GLY A 460 29.81 -48.60 36.19
CA GLY A 460 31.22 -48.16 36.08
C GLY A 460 31.85 -48.37 34.69
N GLY A 461 32.73 -47.50 34.17
CA GLY A 461 33.05 -46.11 34.60
C GLY A 461 34.46 -45.62 34.23
N ARG A 462 34.65 -44.29 34.29
CA ARG A 462 35.91 -43.48 34.21
C ARG A 462 36.37 -42.95 32.83
N ARG A 463 37.01 -41.78 32.95
CA ARG A 463 37.60 -40.85 31.95
C ARG A 463 38.90 -41.38 31.31
N ALA A 464 39.28 -40.83 30.15
CA ALA A 464 40.60 -40.19 29.92
C ALA A 464 40.62 -39.38 28.60
N ASP A 465 41.55 -38.44 28.46
CA ASP A 465 41.81 -37.62 27.25
C ASP A 465 42.56 -38.37 26.13
N ARG A 466 42.48 -37.87 24.88
CA ARG A 466 43.65 -37.31 24.15
C ARG A 466 43.27 -36.61 22.82
N ARG A 467 44.28 -36.04 22.14
CA ARG A 467 44.18 -35.03 21.05
C ARG A 467 44.48 -35.58 19.65
N ALA A 468 44.08 -34.79 18.65
CA ALA A 468 44.73 -34.56 17.34
C ALA A 468 44.65 -35.64 16.25
N GLY A 469 44.73 -35.22 14.98
CA GLY A 469 45.03 -36.10 13.83
C GLY A 469 44.36 -35.75 12.49
N MET A 470 45.06 -34.94 11.69
CA MET A 470 44.98 -34.65 10.25
C MET A 470 44.19 -35.56 9.27
N ASP A 471 43.71 -34.90 8.20
CA ASP A 471 43.72 -35.29 6.77
C ASP A 471 43.59 -36.76 6.31
N ALA A 472 42.53 -37.02 5.53
CA ALA A 472 42.64 -37.78 4.28
C ALA A 472 41.47 -37.49 3.31
N ARG A 473 41.77 -37.18 2.04
CA ARG A 473 40.85 -37.37 0.90
C ARG A 473 41.02 -38.80 0.36
N PRO A 474 40.00 -39.39 -0.30
CA PRO A 474 40.28 -39.77 -1.69
C PRO A 474 39.11 -39.58 -2.69
N ARG A 475 39.47 -38.94 -3.81
CA ARG A 475 39.11 -39.23 -5.22
C ARG A 475 37.80 -40.00 -5.54
N LEU A 476 36.91 -39.29 -6.24
CA LEU A 476 36.42 -39.61 -7.60
C LEU A 476 36.48 -41.09 -8.07
N HIS A 477 35.31 -41.68 -8.39
CA HIS A 477 35.16 -42.57 -9.54
C HIS A 477 33.73 -42.58 -10.13
N ARG A 478 33.66 -42.56 -11.46
CA ARG A 478 32.55 -42.87 -12.39
C ARG A 478 33.20 -43.26 -13.73
N PRO A 479 32.49 -43.82 -14.72
CA PRO A 479 31.10 -44.28 -14.74
C PRO A 479 30.98 -45.80 -15.02
N GLY A 480 29.74 -46.30 -15.13
CA GLY A 480 29.43 -47.60 -15.71
C GLY A 480 28.00 -47.64 -16.24
N HIS A 481 27.82 -47.87 -17.54
CA HIS A 481 26.53 -48.19 -18.16
C HIS A 481 26.35 -49.72 -18.23
N LEU A 482 25.11 -50.20 -18.17
CA LEU A 482 24.64 -51.37 -18.92
C LEU A 482 23.11 -51.38 -19.01
N HIS A 483 22.56 -52.15 -19.95
CA HIS A 483 21.13 -52.20 -20.30
C HIS A 483 20.41 -53.46 -19.78
N GLY A 484 19.08 -53.36 -19.67
CA GLY A 484 18.16 -54.48 -19.94
C GLY A 484 17.56 -55.18 -18.73
N HIS A 485 16.23 -55.15 -18.56
CA HIS A 485 15.30 -56.09 -19.21
C HIS A 485 13.83 -55.62 -19.02
N GLY A 486 12.92 -56.12 -19.86
CA GLY A 486 11.47 -55.87 -19.74
C GLY A 486 10.75 -56.98 -18.94
N PRO A 487 9.50 -56.77 -18.50
CA PRO A 487 8.75 -57.71 -17.67
C PRO A 487 7.92 -58.73 -18.49
N ASP A 488 7.79 -59.95 -17.96
CA ASP A 488 6.79 -60.94 -18.41
C ASP A 488 5.38 -60.63 -17.86
N ALA A 489 4.37 -61.22 -18.49
CA ALA A 489 2.95 -60.93 -18.23
C ALA A 489 2.14 -62.14 -17.74
N GLY A 490 1.13 -61.86 -16.92
CA GLY A 490 0.08 -62.81 -16.50
C GLY A 490 -0.84 -62.21 -15.42
N ASP A 491 -2.11 -62.55 -15.32
CA ASP A 491 -2.94 -63.28 -16.29
C ASP A 491 -4.46 -62.99 -16.06
N LEU A 492 -5.26 -63.29 -17.09
CA LEU A 492 -6.72 -63.53 -17.11
C LEU A 492 -7.74 -62.42 -16.70
N ARG A 493 -8.91 -62.58 -17.33
CA ARG A 493 -10.16 -61.77 -17.25
C ARG A 493 -11.15 -62.45 -16.24
N PRO A 494 -12.48 -62.15 -16.12
CA PRO A 494 -13.34 -61.24 -16.90
C PRO A 494 -14.52 -60.51 -16.18
N ARG A 495 -15.20 -59.60 -16.89
CA ARG A 495 -16.66 -59.70 -17.21
C ARG A 495 -17.09 -58.68 -18.30
N ARG A 496 -18.31 -58.83 -18.83
CA ARG A 496 -18.89 -58.11 -20.00
C ARG A 496 -20.08 -57.21 -19.61
N HIS A 497 -20.55 -56.44 -20.62
CA HIS A 497 -21.89 -55.83 -20.84
C HIS A 497 -22.12 -54.45 -20.20
N LEU A 498 -22.74 -53.44 -20.85
CA LEU A 498 -23.29 -53.26 -22.22
C LEU A 498 -22.96 -51.81 -22.71
N ALA A 499 -22.53 -51.59 -23.96
CA ALA A 499 -23.30 -51.20 -25.15
C ALA A 499 -24.03 -49.83 -25.11
N GLY A 500 -23.74 -49.00 -26.12
CA GLY A 500 -24.31 -47.68 -26.42
C GLY A 500 -23.57 -47.11 -27.64
N GLU A 501 -24.26 -46.93 -28.76
CA GLU A 501 -23.62 -46.92 -30.09
C GLU A 501 -23.31 -45.52 -30.64
N HIS A 502 -22.20 -45.41 -31.39
CA HIS A 502 -21.89 -44.24 -32.22
C HIS A 502 -22.22 -44.53 -33.70
N GLY A 503 -23.23 -43.84 -34.25
CA GLY A 503 -23.50 -43.81 -35.69
C GLY A 503 -22.52 -42.91 -36.45
N VAL A 504 -22.07 -43.37 -37.63
CA VAL A 504 -21.09 -42.68 -38.48
C VAL A 504 -21.75 -42.21 -39.79
N SER A 505 -21.54 -40.96 -40.22
CA SER A 505 -21.35 -40.62 -41.65
C SER A 505 -20.94 -39.15 -41.94
N CYS A 506 -19.65 -38.96 -42.24
CA CYS A 506 -19.09 -38.37 -43.46
C CYS A 506 -19.56 -37.02 -44.09
N ARG A 507 -18.57 -36.28 -44.63
CA ARG A 507 -18.61 -35.09 -45.53
C ARG A 507 -18.97 -33.75 -44.83
N GLN A 508 -18.43 -32.58 -45.20
CA GLN A 508 -17.64 -32.16 -46.38
C GLN A 508 -16.35 -31.36 -46.00
N ARG A 509 -15.49 -31.09 -47.01
CA ARG A 509 -14.40 -30.07 -46.97
C ARG A 509 -14.81 -28.83 -47.79
N PRO A 510 -14.09 -27.71 -47.66
CA PRO A 510 -13.17 -27.34 -48.77
C PRO A 510 -11.70 -27.14 -48.35
N ARG A 511 -10.81 -27.05 -49.34
CA ARG A 511 -9.44 -26.48 -49.27
C ARG A 511 -9.50 -25.13 -50.01
N HIS A 512 -8.79 -24.07 -49.62
CA HIS A 512 -7.40 -23.68 -49.93
C HIS A 512 -7.23 -22.22 -49.39
N HIS A 513 -6.07 -21.54 -49.30
CA HIS A 513 -4.76 -21.66 -49.95
C HIS A 513 -3.60 -21.46 -48.95
N CYS A 514 -2.37 -21.71 -49.39
CA CYS A 514 -1.14 -21.31 -48.69
C CYS A 514 -0.50 -20.10 -49.40
N GLY A 515 0.10 -19.20 -48.62
CA GLY A 515 0.97 -18.13 -49.11
C GLY A 515 1.59 -17.36 -47.92
N GLY A 516 2.90 -17.11 -47.85
CA GLY A 516 3.92 -17.54 -48.81
C GLY A 516 5.15 -16.63 -48.94
N HIS A 517 5.39 -15.68 -48.02
CA HIS A 517 6.54 -14.77 -48.11
C HIS A 517 7.33 -14.69 -46.82
N ALA A 518 8.62 -15.04 -46.91
CA ALA A 518 9.65 -14.67 -45.95
C ALA A 518 10.58 -13.65 -46.62
N VAL A 519 10.90 -12.57 -45.91
CA VAL A 519 11.84 -11.51 -46.33
C VAL A 519 12.69 -11.17 -45.09
N PRO A 520 14.03 -11.01 -45.19
CA PRO A 520 14.92 -11.21 -44.05
C PRO A 520 15.14 -9.97 -43.17
N VAL A 521 15.61 -10.22 -41.95
CA VAL A 521 16.03 -9.21 -40.96
C VAL A 521 17.41 -8.64 -41.31
N PRO A 522 17.58 -7.32 -41.50
CA PRO A 522 18.90 -6.69 -41.55
C PRO A 522 19.41 -6.40 -40.13
N ARG A 523 20.58 -6.94 -39.77
CA ARG A 523 21.35 -6.48 -38.59
C ARG A 523 22.17 -5.25 -38.97
N CYS A 524 21.95 -4.13 -38.29
CA CYS A 524 22.92 -3.01 -38.25
C CYS A 524 23.21 -2.62 -36.80
N ARG A 525 24.51 -2.57 -36.44
CA ARG A 525 25.02 -1.69 -35.38
C ARG A 525 25.01 -0.24 -35.93
N LEU A 526 24.97 0.76 -35.05
CA LEU A 526 25.95 1.85 -35.04
C LEU A 526 25.87 2.71 -33.76
N GLU A 527 26.97 3.40 -33.49
CA GLU A 527 27.23 4.33 -32.38
C GLU A 527 26.61 5.73 -32.65
N PRO A 528 26.53 6.64 -31.65
CA PRO A 528 25.69 7.83 -31.74
C PRO A 528 26.32 9.02 -32.50
N GLY A 529 25.46 9.88 -33.06
CA GLY A 529 25.88 11.11 -33.74
C GLY A 529 24.83 12.23 -33.66
N ASN A 530 25.24 13.39 -33.15
CA ASN A 530 24.44 14.62 -33.09
C ASN A 530 24.32 15.31 -34.46
N ARG A 531 23.14 15.81 -34.83
CA ARG A 531 22.94 17.19 -35.36
C ARG A 531 21.48 17.57 -35.57
N LEU A 532 21.22 18.88 -35.52
CA LEU A 532 19.91 19.48 -35.79
C LEU A 532 19.65 19.63 -37.30
N LEU A 533 18.38 19.56 -37.70
CA LEU A 533 17.70 20.57 -38.52
C LEU A 533 16.18 20.33 -38.50
N GLY A 534 15.38 21.41 -38.48
CA GLY A 534 13.91 21.33 -38.39
C GLY A 534 13.20 21.80 -39.66
N LEU A 535 11.90 21.50 -39.77
CA LEU A 535 11.03 22.00 -40.84
C LEU A 535 9.60 22.30 -40.35
N ARG A 536 8.86 23.12 -41.12
CA ARG A 536 7.57 23.72 -40.75
C ARG A 536 6.35 22.83 -41.06
N PRO A 537 5.26 22.88 -40.27
CA PRO A 537 3.95 22.43 -40.71
C PRO A 537 3.25 23.48 -41.62
N ARG A 538 2.38 23.02 -42.53
CA ARG A 538 1.57 23.85 -43.45
C ARG A 538 0.17 24.16 -42.88
N ARG A 539 -0.48 25.22 -43.38
CA ARG A 539 -1.89 25.57 -43.10
C ARG A 539 -2.87 24.82 -44.03
N LEU A 540 -4.02 24.41 -43.48
CA LEU A 540 -5.32 24.24 -44.16
C LEU A 540 -6.37 24.78 -43.16
N ARG A 541 -6.99 25.96 -43.38
CA ARG A 541 -8.15 26.29 -44.25
C ARG A 541 -9.49 25.69 -43.81
N HIS A 542 -10.45 26.57 -43.52
CA HIS A 542 -11.86 26.30 -43.24
C HIS A 542 -12.65 25.81 -44.47
N GLY A 543 -13.81 25.21 -44.20
CA GLY A 543 -14.97 25.17 -45.11
C GLY A 543 -16.27 25.27 -44.30
N ASP A 544 -17.27 25.99 -44.83
CA ASP A 544 -18.58 26.24 -44.21
C ASP A 544 -19.62 25.12 -44.47
N ARG A 545 -20.71 25.06 -43.68
CA ARG A 545 -22.08 25.46 -44.13
C ARG A 545 -23.25 25.12 -43.18
N HIS A 546 -24.09 26.15 -42.97
CA HIS A 546 -25.58 26.23 -42.82
C HIS A 546 -26.47 25.11 -42.22
N GLY A 547 -27.45 25.57 -41.42
CA GLY A 547 -28.78 24.95 -41.14
C GLY A 547 -29.40 25.54 -39.85
N ARG A 548 -30.37 26.48 -39.88
CA ARG A 548 -31.85 26.32 -39.97
C ARG A 548 -32.43 25.28 -38.98
N GLY A 549 -33.43 25.55 -38.13
CA GLY A 549 -34.20 26.79 -37.84
C GLY A 549 -35.42 26.53 -36.92
N HIS A 550 -36.30 27.54 -36.73
CA HIS A 550 -37.61 27.52 -36.00
C HIS A 550 -37.58 27.40 -34.44
N ALA A 551 -38.64 27.73 -33.67
CA ALA A 551 -39.62 28.85 -33.71
C ALA A 551 -40.52 28.86 -32.43
N CYS A 552 -41.10 30.03 -32.08
CA CYS A 552 -42.27 30.26 -31.19
C CYS A 552 -42.16 30.05 -29.65
N GLY A 553 -43.00 30.81 -28.90
CA GLY A 553 -43.22 30.75 -27.43
C GLY A 553 -44.72 30.47 -27.12
N PRO A 554 -45.41 31.12 -26.13
CA PRO A 554 -44.98 32.21 -25.23
C PRO A 554 -45.44 32.14 -23.73
N ALA A 555 -45.13 33.23 -23.00
CA ALA A 555 -45.49 33.71 -21.64
C ALA A 555 -46.76 33.25 -20.86
N GLN A 556 -46.72 33.36 -19.51
CA GLN A 556 -47.50 34.35 -18.70
C GLN A 556 -47.28 34.29 -17.14
N GLY A 557 -47.37 35.45 -16.46
CA GLY A 557 -47.65 35.63 -15.00
C GLY A 557 -46.56 35.25 -13.95
N GLY A 558 -46.46 35.87 -12.75
CA GLY A 558 -47.08 37.09 -12.20
C GLY A 558 -46.93 37.27 -10.66
N VAL A 559 -47.05 38.50 -10.15
CA VAL A 559 -47.31 38.92 -8.72
C VAL A 559 -46.12 39.08 -7.72
N ARG A 560 -46.27 40.09 -6.83
CA ARG A 560 -45.49 40.63 -5.67
C ARG A 560 -46.54 41.28 -4.70
N PRO A 561 -46.31 41.78 -3.43
CA PRO A 561 -45.19 42.68 -3.01
C PRO A 561 -44.80 42.78 -1.48
N GLY A 562 -43.91 43.73 -1.12
CA GLY A 562 -43.87 44.52 0.15
C GLY A 562 -42.93 44.08 1.32
N ALA A 563 -42.49 44.95 2.27
CA ALA A 563 -42.35 46.43 2.35
C ALA A 563 -41.56 46.91 3.62
N ALA A 564 -40.98 48.14 3.60
CA ALA A 564 -40.55 49.03 4.74
C ALA A 564 -39.41 48.62 5.74
N ALA A 565 -38.77 49.47 6.59
CA ALA A 565 -38.27 50.90 6.57
C ALA A 565 -37.37 51.18 7.85
N VAL A 566 -36.17 51.86 7.86
CA VAL A 566 -35.82 53.33 8.07
C VAL A 566 -35.85 53.85 9.56
N PRO A 567 -35.01 54.80 10.13
CA PRO A 567 -33.58 55.24 9.93
C PRO A 567 -32.79 55.76 11.23
N ALA A 568 -31.71 56.59 11.04
CA ALA A 568 -31.06 57.60 11.95
C ALA A 568 -30.09 57.16 13.11
N GLY A 569 -29.11 57.96 13.62
CA GLY A 569 -28.48 59.26 13.24
C GLY A 569 -27.54 59.88 14.35
N GLY A 570 -26.52 60.73 14.05
CA GLY A 570 -25.65 61.42 15.06
C GLY A 570 -24.35 62.13 14.57
N SER A 571 -23.82 63.14 15.32
CA SER A 571 -22.63 64.04 15.02
C SER A 571 -22.24 64.89 16.29
N PRO A 572 -21.36 65.96 16.37
CA PRO A 572 -20.38 66.60 15.44
C PRO A 572 -19.01 67.15 16.03
N ALA A 573 -18.16 67.79 15.18
CA ALA A 573 -17.15 68.87 15.44
C ALA A 573 -15.84 68.56 16.25
N GLN A 574 -14.75 69.39 16.32
CA GLN A 574 -14.51 70.84 16.06
C GLN A 574 -12.99 71.23 15.87
N CYS A 575 -12.65 72.31 15.11
CA CYS A 575 -11.47 73.26 15.13
C CYS A 575 -9.96 72.80 15.28
N ALA A 576 -8.90 73.58 14.92
CA ALA A 576 -8.68 74.72 13.98
C ALA A 576 -7.16 75.11 13.76
N ARG A 577 -6.85 75.70 12.58
CA ARG A 577 -5.76 76.66 12.18
C ARG A 577 -4.27 76.50 12.60
N CYS A 578 -3.39 76.43 11.59
CA CYS A 578 -2.17 77.26 11.43
C CYS A 578 -1.71 77.24 9.95
N GLY A 579 -0.79 78.11 9.48
CA GLY A 579 -0.57 78.34 8.03
C GLY A 579 0.88 78.52 7.54
N GLY A 580 1.10 78.24 6.24
CA GLY A 580 2.37 78.38 5.51
C GLY A 580 2.16 78.30 3.97
N PRO A 581 3.12 78.72 3.11
CA PRO A 581 2.82 79.09 1.73
C PRO A 581 2.98 77.99 0.65
N ARG A 582 2.04 78.00 -0.31
CA ARG A 582 2.15 77.52 -1.72
C ARG A 582 2.78 76.13 -1.96
N GLY A 583 2.08 75.07 -1.59
CA GLY A 583 2.15 73.79 -2.31
C GLY A 583 1.29 73.82 -3.59
N ARG A 584 1.61 72.98 -4.59
CA ARG A 584 0.68 72.67 -5.70
C ARG A 584 -0.58 72.01 -5.11
N GLY A 585 -1.75 72.33 -5.64
CA GLY A 585 -3.01 71.76 -5.16
C GLY A 585 -2.98 70.22 -5.23
N LEU A 586 -3.32 69.54 -4.13
CA LEU A 586 -3.56 68.11 -4.17
C LEU A 586 -4.75 67.82 -5.10
N PRO A 587 -4.74 66.69 -5.85
CA PRO A 587 -5.98 66.20 -6.45
C PRO A 587 -7.03 65.97 -5.35
N PRO A 588 -8.33 66.07 -5.66
CA PRO A 588 -9.38 65.74 -4.70
C PRO A 588 -9.24 64.29 -4.20
N PRO A 589 -9.70 63.98 -2.97
CA PRO A 589 -9.70 62.61 -2.46
C PRO A 589 -10.46 61.68 -3.42
N PRO A 590 -10.09 60.38 -3.49
CA PRO A 590 -10.66 59.44 -4.44
C PRO A 590 -12.19 59.42 -4.34
N HIS A 591 -12.86 59.43 -5.49
CA HIS A 591 -14.30 59.56 -5.60
C HIS A 591 -15.03 58.56 -4.70
N VAL A 592 -15.89 59.06 -3.81
CA VAL A 592 -16.84 58.24 -3.08
C VAL A 592 -17.86 57.71 -4.09
N SER A 593 -17.64 56.49 -4.57
CA SER A 593 -18.44 55.88 -5.62
C SER A 593 -19.91 55.80 -5.21
N SER A 594 -20.81 56.12 -6.14
CA SER A 594 -22.24 56.14 -5.83
C SER A 594 -22.75 54.73 -5.52
N LEU A 595 -23.78 54.65 -4.68
CA LEU A 595 -24.46 53.38 -4.38
C LEU A 595 -25.02 52.71 -5.65
N ALA A 596 -25.30 53.49 -6.70
CA ALA A 596 -25.71 52.99 -8.01
C ALA A 596 -24.55 52.29 -8.76
N GLU A 597 -23.36 52.89 -8.81
CA GLU A 597 -22.19 52.28 -9.45
C GLU A 597 -21.68 51.05 -8.68
N VAL A 598 -21.67 51.11 -7.34
CA VAL A 598 -21.34 49.96 -6.49
C VAL A 598 -22.37 48.84 -6.66
N GLY A 599 -23.66 49.18 -6.75
CA GLY A 599 -24.73 48.24 -7.04
C GLY A 599 -24.59 47.59 -8.43
N LEU A 600 -24.24 48.37 -9.45
CA LEU A 600 -23.97 47.89 -10.81
C LEU A 600 -22.77 46.92 -10.83
N LEU A 601 -21.67 47.28 -10.19
CA LEU A 601 -20.47 46.44 -10.08
C LEU A 601 -20.80 45.09 -9.42
N LEU A 602 -21.48 45.11 -8.28
CA LEU A 602 -21.88 43.89 -7.57
C LEU A 602 -22.87 43.04 -8.41
N ALA A 603 -23.87 43.65 -9.02
CA ALA A 603 -24.87 42.96 -9.84
C ALA A 603 -24.24 42.26 -11.06
N VAL A 604 -23.35 42.96 -11.78
CA VAL A 604 -22.65 42.38 -12.94
C VAL A 604 -21.73 41.26 -12.49
N CYS A 605 -20.89 41.46 -11.47
CA CYS A 605 -19.98 40.43 -10.95
C CYS A 605 -20.72 39.16 -10.48
N CYS A 606 -21.82 39.31 -9.75
CA CYS A 606 -22.65 38.17 -9.34
C CYS A 606 -23.32 37.49 -10.55
N GLY A 607 -23.84 38.27 -11.51
CA GLY A 607 -24.48 37.74 -12.72
C GLY A 607 -23.52 36.94 -13.60
N THR A 608 -22.34 37.48 -13.90
CA THR A 608 -21.32 36.81 -14.72
C THR A 608 -20.71 35.61 -13.99
N GLY A 609 -20.49 35.70 -12.67
CA GLY A 609 -20.06 34.57 -11.83
C GLY A 609 -21.07 33.41 -11.85
N LEU A 610 -22.35 33.69 -11.63
CA LEU A 610 -23.42 32.68 -11.67
C LEU A 610 -23.62 32.07 -13.07
N LEU A 611 -23.46 32.86 -14.13
CA LEU A 611 -23.49 32.39 -15.51
C LEU A 611 -22.32 31.43 -15.80
N ALA A 612 -21.09 31.83 -15.49
CA ALA A 612 -19.90 31.00 -15.65
C ALA A 612 -19.96 29.71 -14.82
N ALA A 613 -20.56 29.75 -13.62
CA ALA A 613 -20.81 28.57 -12.80
C ALA A 613 -21.87 27.63 -13.41
N ARG A 614 -22.96 28.17 -13.98
CA ARG A 614 -23.96 27.36 -14.73
C ARG A 614 -23.36 26.70 -15.97
N LEU A 615 -22.44 27.39 -16.65
CA LEU A 615 -21.65 26.85 -17.76
C LEU A 615 -20.56 25.85 -17.32
N ARG A 616 -20.49 25.51 -16.02
CA ARG A 616 -19.55 24.56 -15.41
C ARG A 616 -18.07 24.89 -15.67
N LEU A 617 -17.73 26.16 -15.86
CA LEU A 617 -16.34 26.58 -16.00
C LEU A 617 -15.57 26.32 -14.68
N PRO A 618 -14.34 25.76 -14.72
CA PRO A 618 -13.53 25.57 -13.52
C PRO A 618 -13.32 26.89 -12.77
N GLY A 619 -13.72 26.97 -11.49
CA GLY A 619 -13.68 28.22 -10.73
C GLY A 619 -14.65 29.30 -11.22
N GLY A 620 -15.71 28.94 -11.98
CA GLY A 620 -16.56 29.86 -12.73
C GLY A 620 -17.15 31.03 -11.94
N LEU A 621 -17.53 30.85 -10.67
CA LEU A 621 -17.98 31.96 -9.81
C LEU A 621 -16.95 33.09 -9.72
N ILE A 622 -15.67 32.74 -9.58
CA ILE A 622 -14.56 33.70 -9.42
C ILE A 622 -14.17 34.26 -10.80
N ILE A 623 -13.97 33.40 -11.80
CA ILE A 623 -13.54 33.83 -13.15
C ILE A 623 -14.60 34.72 -13.79
N GLY A 624 -15.88 34.36 -13.68
CA GLY A 624 -16.99 35.17 -14.16
C GLY A 624 -17.07 36.53 -13.47
N ALA A 625 -16.97 36.59 -12.14
CA ALA A 625 -16.98 37.85 -11.40
C ALA A 625 -15.80 38.76 -11.78
N LEU A 626 -14.59 38.20 -11.90
CA LEU A 626 -13.41 38.95 -12.36
C LEU A 626 -13.58 39.48 -13.78
N ALA A 627 -14.12 38.67 -14.71
CA ALA A 627 -14.40 39.11 -16.08
C ALA A 627 -15.48 40.21 -16.13
N GLY A 628 -16.51 40.13 -15.28
CA GLY A 628 -17.55 41.17 -15.16
C GLY A 628 -16.97 42.51 -14.68
N SER A 629 -16.18 42.47 -13.60
CA SER A 629 -15.47 43.65 -13.09
C SER A 629 -14.51 44.25 -14.13
N ALA A 630 -13.68 43.40 -14.76
CA ALA A 630 -12.73 43.84 -15.79
C ALA A 630 -13.44 44.48 -16.99
N THR A 631 -14.58 43.93 -17.43
CA THR A 631 -15.39 44.50 -18.51
C THR A 631 -15.92 45.89 -18.14
N LEU A 632 -16.47 46.06 -16.93
CA LEU A 632 -16.98 47.36 -16.48
C LEU A 632 -15.89 48.44 -16.44
N HIS A 633 -14.69 48.12 -15.95
CA HIS A 633 -13.59 49.08 -15.86
C HIS A 633 -12.93 49.34 -17.22
N ALA A 634 -12.75 48.32 -18.06
CA ALA A 634 -12.10 48.45 -19.38
C ALA A 634 -12.92 49.28 -20.38
N PHE A 635 -14.25 49.32 -20.25
CA PHE A 635 -15.13 50.20 -21.01
C PHE A 635 -15.55 51.46 -20.23
N SER A 636 -14.92 51.75 -19.08
CA SER A 636 -15.21 52.90 -18.20
C SER A 636 -16.67 53.02 -17.76
N LEU A 637 -17.42 51.91 -17.76
CA LEU A 637 -18.82 51.80 -17.34
C LEU A 637 -18.99 51.79 -15.82
N SER A 638 -17.89 51.62 -15.08
CA SER A 638 -17.85 51.82 -13.63
C SER A 638 -16.44 52.20 -13.20
N ASN A 639 -16.34 53.18 -12.29
CA ASN A 639 -15.12 53.51 -11.55
C ASN A 639 -15.30 53.20 -10.05
N ALA A 640 -16.12 52.19 -9.73
CA ALA A 640 -16.58 51.94 -8.37
C ALA A 640 -15.50 51.29 -7.48
N VAL A 641 -15.01 52.04 -6.50
CA VAL A 641 -14.22 51.52 -5.39
C VAL A 641 -15.18 51.06 -4.29
N LEU A 642 -15.04 49.81 -3.83
CA LEU A 642 -15.86 49.29 -2.74
C LEU A 642 -15.60 50.10 -1.45
N PRO A 643 -16.63 50.68 -0.81
CA PRO A 643 -16.44 51.46 0.40
C PRO A 643 -15.93 50.57 1.56
N PRO A 644 -15.12 51.11 2.50
CA PRO A 644 -14.51 50.31 3.57
C PRO A 644 -15.49 49.45 4.39
N VAL A 645 -16.74 49.91 4.55
CA VAL A 645 -17.82 49.19 5.25
C VAL A 645 -18.22 47.86 4.57
N LEU A 646 -17.98 47.71 3.26
CA LEU A 646 -18.15 46.44 2.55
C LEU A 646 -16.83 45.69 2.39
N LEU A 647 -15.73 46.43 2.19
CA LEU A 647 -14.39 45.88 1.96
C LEU A 647 -13.83 45.15 3.19
N VAL A 648 -13.96 45.73 4.39
CA VAL A 648 -13.43 45.15 5.64
C VAL A 648 -14.14 43.84 6.01
N PRO A 649 -15.48 43.73 6.02
CA PRO A 649 -16.16 42.45 6.24
C PRO A 649 -15.78 41.39 5.21
N ALA A 650 -15.59 41.75 3.93
CA ALA A 650 -15.16 40.81 2.90
C ALA A 650 -13.77 40.23 3.18
N PHE A 651 -12.80 41.08 3.59
CA PHE A 651 -11.47 40.61 4.00
C PHE A 651 -11.51 39.79 5.30
N VAL A 652 -12.36 40.13 6.28
CA VAL A 652 -12.55 39.35 7.51
C VAL A 652 -13.13 37.96 7.20
N VAL A 653 -14.14 37.87 6.33
CA VAL A 653 -14.72 36.59 5.90
C VAL A 653 -13.71 35.75 5.12
N LEU A 654 -12.90 36.36 4.24
CA LEU A 654 -11.83 35.67 3.52
C LEU A 654 -10.76 35.13 4.49
N GLY A 655 -10.29 35.98 5.42
CA GLY A 655 -9.31 35.62 6.44
C GLY A 655 -9.80 34.52 7.38
N ALA A 656 -11.07 34.58 7.82
CA ALA A 656 -11.70 33.53 8.61
C ALA A 656 -11.84 32.21 7.82
N SER A 657 -12.23 32.28 6.55
CA SER A 657 -12.36 31.10 5.67
C SER A 657 -11.01 30.40 5.42
N VAL A 658 -9.91 31.17 5.39
CA VAL A 658 -8.54 30.63 5.37
C VAL A 658 -8.15 30.09 6.74
N GLY A 659 -8.41 30.83 7.83
CA GLY A 659 -8.11 30.44 9.21
C GLY A 659 -8.76 29.12 9.64
N VAL A 660 -9.99 28.86 9.21
CA VAL A 660 -10.70 27.59 9.46
C VAL A 660 -9.94 26.37 8.90
N ARG A 661 -9.16 26.53 7.82
CA ARG A 661 -8.32 25.45 7.25
C ARG A 661 -7.11 25.09 8.13
N PHE A 662 -6.80 25.89 9.15
CA PHE A 662 -5.73 25.61 10.11
C PHE A 662 -6.23 24.98 11.42
N LEU A 663 -7.53 24.63 11.54
CA LEU A 663 -8.00 23.82 12.67
C LEU A 663 -7.25 22.48 12.71
N GLY A 664 -6.70 22.14 13.88
CA GLY A 664 -5.88 20.94 14.09
C GLY A 664 -4.39 21.09 13.71
N THR A 665 -4.02 22.16 12.98
CA THR A 665 -2.61 22.42 12.65
C THR A 665 -1.84 22.87 13.89
N THR A 666 -0.75 22.18 14.24
CA THR A 666 0.01 22.50 15.45
C THR A 666 0.74 23.85 15.35
N LEU A 667 0.92 24.54 16.49
CA LEU A 667 1.70 25.78 16.57
C LEU A 667 3.13 25.65 16.00
N GLY A 668 3.74 24.46 16.10
CA GLY A 668 5.05 24.18 15.49
C GLY A 668 5.01 24.23 13.95
N ALA A 669 3.97 23.65 13.34
CA ALA A 669 3.77 23.71 11.90
C ALA A 669 3.40 25.13 11.43
N ILE A 670 2.49 25.81 12.14
CA ILE A 670 2.13 27.23 11.87
C ILE A 670 3.40 28.10 11.89
N ARG A 671 4.26 27.96 12.90
CA ARG A 671 5.53 28.69 12.99
C ARG A 671 6.48 28.36 11.83
N SER A 672 6.53 27.10 11.39
CA SER A 672 7.35 26.69 10.24
C SER A 672 6.85 27.29 8.92
N TYR A 673 5.52 27.27 8.68
CA TYR A 673 4.92 27.88 7.50
C TYR A 673 5.05 29.40 7.52
N PHE A 674 4.97 30.05 8.68
CA PHE A 674 5.21 31.48 8.84
C PHE A 674 6.64 31.87 8.41
N PHE A 675 7.67 31.20 8.94
CA PHE A 675 9.05 31.52 8.55
C PHE A 675 9.38 31.16 7.09
N ALA A 676 8.81 30.07 6.55
CA ALA A 676 8.92 29.75 5.13
C ALA A 676 8.25 30.83 4.24
N SER A 677 7.07 31.31 4.63
CA SER A 677 6.35 32.37 3.91
C SER A 677 7.07 33.72 4.01
N LEU A 678 7.66 34.04 5.16
CA LEU A 678 8.47 35.24 5.36
C LEU A 678 9.74 35.22 4.50
N GLY A 679 10.39 34.06 4.38
CA GLY A 679 11.51 33.86 3.45
C GLY A 679 11.08 34.04 1.99
N ALA A 680 9.92 33.49 1.61
CA ALA A 680 9.36 33.67 0.27
C ALA A 680 9.01 35.14 -0.05
N LEU A 681 8.38 35.86 0.88
CA LEU A 681 8.09 37.31 0.80
C LEU A 681 9.38 38.13 0.61
N LEU A 682 10.46 37.84 1.35
CA LEU A 682 11.72 38.55 1.19
C LEU A 682 12.36 38.32 -0.19
N VAL A 683 12.35 37.08 -0.69
CA VAL A 683 12.85 36.76 -2.05
C VAL A 683 11.96 37.38 -3.12
N ALA A 684 10.63 37.28 -3.00
CA ALA A 684 9.68 37.86 -3.94
C ALA A 684 9.78 39.39 -3.98
N SER A 685 9.97 40.04 -2.83
CA SER A 685 10.20 41.49 -2.74
C SER A 685 11.50 41.90 -3.41
N ALA A 686 12.60 41.19 -3.17
CA ALA A 686 13.89 41.47 -3.79
C ALA A 686 13.85 41.32 -5.32
N VAL A 687 13.26 40.23 -5.82
CA VAL A 687 13.08 39.99 -7.26
C VAL A 687 12.16 41.04 -7.89
N SER A 688 11.01 41.33 -7.25
CA SER A 688 10.06 42.33 -7.78
C SER A 688 10.66 43.74 -7.79
N THR A 689 11.47 44.09 -6.80
CA THR A 689 12.19 45.38 -6.75
C THR A 689 13.27 45.45 -7.85
N ALA A 690 14.04 44.39 -8.07
CA ALA A 690 15.03 44.33 -9.15
C ALA A 690 14.39 44.48 -10.54
N PHE A 691 13.24 43.85 -10.77
CA PHE A 691 12.48 44.03 -12.02
C PHE A 691 11.78 45.38 -12.12
N ALA A 692 11.30 45.96 -11.02
CA ALA A 692 10.75 47.33 -11.02
C ALA A 692 11.84 48.38 -11.33
N LEU A 693 13.05 48.19 -10.81
CA LEU A 693 14.24 48.99 -11.15
C LEU A 693 14.61 48.83 -12.63
N LEU A 694 14.63 47.60 -13.16
CA LEU A 694 14.90 47.35 -14.58
C LEU A 694 13.82 47.95 -15.49
N ALA A 695 12.55 47.83 -15.12
CA ALA A 695 11.43 48.43 -15.85
C ALA A 695 11.51 49.97 -15.82
N ALA A 696 11.75 50.59 -14.66
CA ALA A 696 11.96 52.03 -14.53
C ALA A 696 13.12 52.51 -15.40
N TRP A 697 14.24 51.78 -15.43
CA TRP A 697 15.39 52.11 -16.27
C TRP A 697 15.12 51.98 -17.77
N LEU A 698 14.37 50.95 -18.19
CA LEU A 698 14.00 50.73 -19.61
C LEU A 698 12.90 51.68 -20.12
N THR A 699 12.08 52.24 -19.24
CA THR A 699 10.92 53.07 -19.60
C THR A 699 11.12 54.56 -19.32
N GLY A 700 11.86 54.92 -18.27
CA GLY A 700 11.90 56.26 -17.69
C GLY A 700 10.79 56.54 -16.67
N ASP A 701 9.96 55.55 -16.32
CA ASP A 701 8.84 55.71 -15.39
C ASP A 701 9.26 55.79 -13.91
N ASP A 702 8.40 56.41 -13.09
CA ASP A 702 8.63 56.60 -11.66
C ASP A 702 8.68 55.26 -10.90
N LEU A 703 9.82 55.00 -10.25
CA LEU A 703 10.08 53.78 -9.49
C LEU A 703 9.08 53.58 -8.34
N GLY A 704 8.63 54.65 -7.68
CA GLY A 704 7.67 54.57 -6.58
C GLY A 704 6.31 54.03 -7.03
N LYS A 705 5.81 54.50 -8.18
CA LYS A 705 4.60 53.99 -8.83
C LYS A 705 4.76 52.53 -9.26
N LEU A 706 5.90 52.17 -9.86
CA LEU A 706 6.16 50.79 -10.30
C LEU A 706 6.23 49.84 -9.10
N VAL A 707 6.98 50.18 -8.05
CA VAL A 707 7.09 49.35 -6.83
C VAL A 707 5.74 49.21 -6.11
N THR A 708 4.88 50.23 -6.11
CA THR A 708 3.53 50.13 -5.52
C THR A 708 2.55 49.37 -6.41
N ALA A 709 2.63 49.49 -7.75
CA ALA A 709 1.85 48.67 -8.68
C ALA A 709 2.22 47.18 -8.63
N PHE A 710 3.47 46.86 -8.26
CA PHE A 710 4.00 45.50 -8.13
C PHE A 710 4.13 45.01 -6.67
N ALA A 711 3.40 45.61 -5.73
CA ALA A 711 3.49 45.28 -4.31
C ALA A 711 3.15 43.79 -4.02
N PRO A 712 3.94 43.04 -3.19
CA PRO A 712 3.90 41.57 -3.17
C PRO A 712 2.59 40.91 -2.71
N GLY A 713 1.77 41.59 -1.90
CA GLY A 713 0.65 40.97 -1.17
C GLY A 713 -0.39 40.24 -2.03
N ALA A 714 -0.55 40.64 -3.30
CA ALA A 714 -1.44 39.94 -4.23
C ALA A 714 -0.85 38.61 -4.77
N LEU A 715 0.47 38.50 -4.91
CA LEU A 715 1.14 37.24 -5.24
C LEU A 715 1.13 36.29 -4.03
N GLU A 716 1.34 36.82 -2.83
CA GLU A 716 1.43 36.01 -1.60
C GLU A 716 0.09 35.42 -1.18
N ALA A 717 -1.01 36.16 -1.29
CA ALA A 717 -2.35 35.61 -1.08
C ALA A 717 -2.66 34.46 -2.06
N MET A 718 -2.25 34.60 -3.32
CA MET A 718 -2.38 33.55 -4.35
C MET A 718 -1.46 32.35 -4.07
N THR A 719 -0.22 32.58 -3.65
CA THR A 719 0.77 31.53 -3.34
C THR A 719 0.36 30.73 -2.10
N ALA A 720 -0.06 31.42 -1.03
CA ALA A 720 -0.57 30.79 0.18
C ALA A 720 -1.88 30.01 -0.09
N LEU A 721 -2.77 30.54 -0.94
CA LEU A 721 -3.96 29.82 -1.41
C LEU A 721 -3.58 28.59 -2.26
N GLY A 722 -2.56 28.70 -3.11
CA GLY A 722 -2.00 27.60 -3.89
C GLY A 722 -1.52 26.45 -3.00
N PHE A 723 -0.71 26.75 -1.99
CA PHE A 723 -0.27 25.76 -0.99
C PHE A 723 -1.44 25.21 -0.15
N ALA A 724 -2.39 26.06 0.25
CA ALA A 724 -3.61 25.64 0.96
C ALA A 724 -4.64 24.90 0.07
N LEU A 725 -4.32 24.68 -1.21
CA LEU A 725 -5.04 23.85 -2.17
C LEU A 725 -4.17 22.68 -2.69
N GLY A 726 -2.94 22.51 -2.19
CA GLY A 726 -2.05 21.41 -2.55
C GLY A 726 -1.33 21.55 -3.90
N TYR A 727 -1.28 22.75 -4.48
CA TYR A 727 -0.50 22.98 -5.71
C TYR A 727 1.01 23.00 -5.44
N ASP A 728 1.77 22.49 -6.41
CA ASP A 728 3.22 22.33 -6.31
C ASP A 728 3.97 23.68 -6.22
N PRO A 729 5.01 23.80 -5.36
CA PRO A 729 5.78 25.05 -5.22
C PRO A 729 6.49 25.52 -6.48
N ALA A 730 7.06 24.61 -7.29
CA ALA A 730 7.72 24.98 -8.53
C ALA A 730 6.69 25.40 -9.59
N PHE A 731 5.54 24.72 -9.68
CA PHE A 731 4.44 25.13 -10.55
C PHE A 731 3.87 26.50 -10.19
N MET A 732 3.64 26.77 -8.90
CA MET A 732 3.17 28.09 -8.45
C MET A 732 4.22 29.17 -8.67
N SER A 733 5.49 28.91 -8.35
CA SER A 733 6.60 29.85 -8.61
C SER A 733 6.75 30.14 -10.10
N ALA A 734 6.65 29.13 -10.97
CA ALA A 734 6.72 29.29 -12.43
C ALA A 734 5.50 30.04 -12.99
N HIS A 735 4.29 29.77 -12.50
CA HIS A 735 3.09 30.51 -12.90
C HIS A 735 3.18 31.99 -12.49
N HIS A 736 3.65 32.27 -11.27
CA HIS A 736 3.88 33.63 -10.80
C HIS A 736 4.99 34.34 -11.58
N LEU A 737 6.12 33.67 -11.85
CA LEU A 737 7.22 34.22 -12.66
C LEU A 737 6.78 34.52 -14.09
N PHE A 738 6.04 33.61 -14.74
CA PHE A 738 5.51 33.83 -16.09
C PHE A 738 4.50 34.98 -16.14
N ARG A 739 3.57 35.01 -15.18
CA ARG A 739 2.56 36.08 -15.09
C ARG A 739 3.20 37.44 -14.80
N PHE A 740 4.25 37.48 -13.98
CA PHE A 740 4.98 38.70 -13.65
C PHE A 740 5.86 39.17 -14.83
N ALA A 741 6.70 38.32 -15.41
CA ALA A 741 7.50 38.69 -16.58
C ALA A 741 6.62 39.09 -17.78
N GLY A 742 5.52 38.38 -18.01
CA GLY A 742 4.56 38.67 -19.08
C GLY A 742 3.82 40.01 -18.89
N LEU A 743 3.25 40.27 -17.71
CA LEU A 743 2.44 41.48 -17.48
C LEU A 743 3.26 42.71 -17.07
N SER A 744 4.40 42.53 -16.40
CA SER A 744 5.21 43.63 -15.85
C SER A 744 6.37 44.06 -16.76
N VAL A 745 6.79 43.23 -17.71
CA VAL A 745 7.91 43.55 -18.64
C VAL A 745 7.49 43.43 -20.10
N VAL A 746 6.94 42.27 -20.53
CA VAL A 746 6.59 42.08 -21.95
C VAL A 746 5.43 42.99 -22.36
N LEU A 747 4.35 43.08 -21.57
CA LEU A 747 3.18 43.88 -21.92
C LEU A 747 3.45 45.40 -21.97
N PRO A 748 4.16 46.04 -21.01
CA PRO A 748 4.46 47.47 -21.08
C PRO A 748 5.44 47.81 -22.22
N VAL A 749 6.44 46.95 -22.47
CA VAL A 749 7.37 47.13 -23.61
C VAL A 749 6.63 46.97 -24.94
N ALA A 750 5.77 45.96 -25.08
CA ALA A 750 4.94 45.77 -26.27
C ALA A 750 3.95 46.94 -26.48
N ALA A 751 3.32 47.44 -25.41
CA ALA A 751 2.47 48.63 -25.48
C ALA A 751 3.28 49.86 -25.93
N ARG A 752 4.46 50.11 -25.36
CA ARG A 752 5.35 51.20 -25.79
C ARG A 752 5.71 51.10 -27.27
N PHE A 753 6.06 49.91 -27.78
CA PHE A 753 6.32 49.73 -29.21
C PHE A 753 5.08 49.94 -30.09
N MET A 754 3.89 49.51 -29.66
CA MET A 754 2.65 49.76 -30.41
C MET A 754 2.22 51.22 -30.41
N PHE A 755 2.44 51.98 -29.32
CA PHE A 755 2.05 53.39 -29.23
C PHE A 755 3.12 54.34 -29.81
N ALA A 756 4.41 54.02 -29.74
CA ALA A 756 5.45 54.74 -30.49
C ALA A 756 5.22 54.63 -32.01
N ALA A 757 4.73 53.48 -32.49
CA ALA A 757 4.29 53.29 -33.87
C ALA A 757 2.97 54.03 -34.23
N VAL A 758 2.30 54.69 -33.27
CA VAL A 758 1.22 55.65 -33.52
C VAL A 758 1.77 57.07 -33.57
N GLU A 759 2.73 57.43 -32.71
CA GLU A 759 3.43 58.72 -32.77
C GLU A 759 4.22 58.91 -34.08
N GLU A 760 4.83 57.85 -34.64
CA GLU A 760 5.48 57.91 -35.97
C GLU A 760 4.48 58.10 -37.14
N VAL A 761 3.17 57.92 -36.92
CA VAL A 761 2.13 58.18 -37.94
C VAL A 761 1.63 59.64 -37.87
N GLU A 762 1.72 60.30 -36.72
CA GLU A 762 1.43 61.73 -36.56
C GLU A 762 2.71 62.57 -36.71
N GLY A 763 3.18 62.69 -37.95
CA GLY A 763 4.44 63.37 -38.29
C GLY A 763 4.56 64.84 -37.84
N PRO A 764 5.80 65.37 -37.73
CA PRO A 764 6.15 66.52 -36.89
C PRO A 764 5.80 67.92 -37.46
N ASP A 765 4.68 68.08 -38.17
CA ASP A 765 4.29 69.38 -38.75
C ASP A 765 2.79 69.72 -38.60
N ARG A 766 2.38 69.95 -37.34
CA ARG A 766 1.22 70.80 -37.01
C ARG A 766 1.61 71.89 -36.03
N LYS A 767 2.21 72.96 -36.56
CA LYS A 767 2.35 74.24 -35.85
C LYS A 767 0.98 74.76 -35.42
N PRO A 768 0.81 75.28 -34.19
CA PRO A 768 -0.44 75.92 -33.80
C PRO A 768 -0.60 77.24 -34.57
N GLN A 769 -1.53 77.29 -35.52
CA GLN A 769 -1.93 78.55 -36.16
C GLN A 769 -2.74 79.40 -35.17
N LEU A 770 -2.06 80.36 -34.55
CA LEU A 770 -2.71 81.52 -33.93
C LEU A 770 -3.39 82.35 -35.02
N THR A 771 -4.72 82.39 -35.06
CA THR A 771 -5.46 83.38 -35.88
C THR A 771 -6.82 83.72 -35.28
N GLY A 772 -6.83 84.86 -34.57
CA GLY A 772 -7.91 85.86 -34.52
C GLY A 772 -9.39 85.46 -34.42
N GLN A 773 -9.98 85.82 -33.26
CA GLN A 773 -11.22 86.61 -33.14
C GLN A 773 -12.58 86.01 -33.57
N GLU A 774 -13.43 85.75 -32.58
CA GLU A 774 -14.85 86.10 -32.68
C GLU A 774 -15.03 87.64 -32.63
N PRO A 775 -16.10 88.20 -33.24
CA PRO A 775 -16.42 89.63 -33.17
C PRO A 775 -17.10 90.03 -31.85
N HIS A 776 -16.90 91.28 -31.42
CA HIS A 776 -17.54 91.84 -30.22
C HIS A 776 -19.07 91.96 -30.32
N THR A 777 -19.78 91.55 -29.26
CA THR A 777 -20.91 92.28 -28.62
C THR A 777 -21.35 91.52 -27.36
N LYS A 778 -21.55 92.12 -26.19
CA LYS A 778 -21.39 93.51 -25.72
C LYS A 778 -20.51 93.55 -24.48
#